data_AF-A0A935V8M8-F1
#
_entry.id   AF-A0A935V8M8-F1
#
_cell.length_a   1.000
_cell.length_b   1.000
_cell.length_c   1.000
_cell.angle_alpha   90.00
_cell.angle_beta   90.00
_cell.angle_gamma   90.00
#
_symmetry.space_group_name_H-M   'P 1'
#
loop_
_entity.id
_entity.type
_entity.pdbx_description
1 polymer ?
#
loop_
_entity_poly.entity_id
_entity_poly.type
_entity_poly.pdbx_seq_one_letter_code
_entity_poly.pdbx_strand_id
1 'polypeptide(L)'
;MLSAVEIGTDPAWSVVSLVDPGPVPLAAGQHIDVPFAVIANDPDAAPLTFAFRFDDLPATADISLSPLAFAEGTVAHPTGAVDPDGAAAALAMPAGADLPRPGPSPGTGESGPPDAAAGTPDKAGRWITVHGRFFYQRPDLVLDGADGMTAEVYADGLKRAAVVTAPDGSYSATFFWVPATFWQDLNPDLRVEFVSDSAKVQTRNAAGFVLRWFTPTWPNFAGSDLDVGWQKPKDAAQHVYIHGHTTLTRTWRWVLLETGVDWLKVNLWRAANSGDAYYSPGKNIFMGTDRMWQEITVVHEAGHHFLEWHADGVMGPNQYCNGVCDGTKNCGHCTWCVEDAEDAWNEGFPTWMGTMVGRQLPQMYGVNPYSMLSFEYLALCGDNTPATFDDPWRNEGPFVALLWDIIDANNEDDTLTPETSGWKDRLTLDTDAIWDVVWGDAPLTPLDFLTGFLGNHLSLRKDVWETARNNGYEIDTQAPPLPFVFSSSSHQPGVASSDGTVDLYWLAAPDDASGIAGHSPAAIGGARRSRHHPQLRRRDPVHDDQPAGRHLVVHDPFARPRRPLERRLCDVRAGDHLGAGCCRAGNDLAAGLGPGAGAAAGAELRQHPAAAKTPGRRRAHVVEPGCRESRHRHDGRRRAHRCARRRPGAGLGADRGRRAPGRRREPDVAEPGPARGGRRPAHLRGLGRRWRDGVRGGRGRQPLGLAVAVGAGRTGDSARPDTGRAASRHWRLGEPGRRRYVANVDAVRLRVPAGAGPLPVRRRRWGRLRPCACILRPMIPRRDWHMVDVVVGAAGGRLDAVLVPAAAGEVLADVAILNYSGHEVSAHVGHVAAGAWAPGDDAPVVFIEHEMLRLGTVVIEPGQEGPLTLRVTGDAADGTLNLAWFGTLAAPANLDAWTAHAHTGGDGTARLDVFVDTPGQHAFALYRHPATGSQARTAQLRVAPTLPDLFPVAAAGWAAPLVPRSLPDGLPGDVPVPGELLPAPTATYFNAAAGNGGSLAYPPNPCLVTLDGAMTLSLALPALATGEVAGLNDATPVPVAGGRHTAAMVLDADGLMPEEDDANNAWGAQWVWSPPVVGAGASAVAAPPPARWWLECARRSWCRGTGPQLPRLPLRR
;
A
#
# COMPACT_ATOMS: atom_id res chain seq x y z
N MET A 1 -38.33 1.04 21.34
CA MET A 1 -38.72 2.38 21.83
C MET A 1 -37.47 3.16 22.17
N LEU A 2 -37.19 4.29 21.50
CA LEU A 2 -36.25 5.27 22.04
C LEU A 2 -36.91 5.93 23.26
N SER A 3 -36.28 6.01 24.44
CA SER A 3 -36.92 6.53 25.66
C SER A 3 -36.22 7.70 26.36
N ALA A 4 -34.97 8.01 26.01
CA ALA A 4 -34.23 9.19 26.45
C ALA A 4 -33.04 9.45 25.51
N VAL A 5 -32.61 10.72 25.40
CA VAL A 5 -31.32 11.11 24.81
C VAL A 5 -30.64 12.16 25.71
N GLU A 6 -29.36 11.94 26.01
CA GLU A 6 -28.47 12.79 26.80
C GLU A 6 -27.14 12.98 26.05
N ILE A 7 -26.43 14.07 26.29
CA ILE A 7 -25.04 14.27 25.81
C ILE A 7 -24.11 14.15 27.02
N GLY A 8 -23.03 13.39 26.88
CA GLY A 8 -22.02 13.20 27.91
C GLY A 8 -21.37 14.54 28.30
N THR A 9 -21.36 14.85 29.59
CA THR A 9 -20.80 16.11 30.12
C THR A 9 -19.28 16.00 30.35
N ASP A 10 -18.54 15.60 29.31
CA ASP A 10 -17.09 15.70 29.34
C ASP A 10 -16.67 17.20 29.37
N PRO A 11 -15.69 17.62 30.19
CA PRO A 11 -15.24 19.01 30.23
C PRO A 11 -14.76 19.59 28.89
N ALA A 12 -14.35 18.75 27.93
CA ALA A 12 -14.04 19.15 26.55
C ALA A 12 -15.24 19.75 25.80
N TRP A 13 -16.48 19.47 26.26
CA TRP A 13 -17.72 19.90 25.61
C TRP A 13 -18.61 20.71 26.54
N SER A 14 -19.36 21.65 25.96
CA SER A 14 -20.39 22.40 26.68
C SER A 14 -21.69 22.39 25.90
N VAL A 15 -22.68 21.68 26.43
CA VAL A 15 -24.00 21.53 25.80
C VAL A 15 -24.76 22.84 25.89
N VAL A 16 -25.07 23.42 24.73
CA VAL A 16 -25.88 24.65 24.60
C VAL A 16 -27.36 24.29 24.55
N SER A 17 -27.71 23.25 23.81
CA SER A 17 -29.06 22.69 23.78
C SER A 17 -29.06 21.23 23.33
N LEU A 18 -30.02 20.46 23.83
CA LEU A 18 -30.39 19.14 23.34
C LEU A 18 -31.92 19.05 23.39
N VAL A 19 -32.56 18.70 22.27
CA VAL A 19 -34.00 18.48 22.21
C VAL A 19 -34.26 16.99 22.37
N ASP A 20 -34.49 16.53 23.61
CA ASP A 20 -34.91 15.16 23.87
C ASP A 20 -36.25 14.89 23.16
N PRO A 21 -36.32 13.93 22.21
CA PRO A 21 -37.57 13.59 21.52
C PRO A 21 -38.57 12.88 22.45
N GLY A 22 -38.13 12.42 23.63
CA GLY A 22 -38.92 11.60 24.54
C GLY A 22 -39.21 10.20 24.00
N PRO A 23 -40.21 9.50 24.55
CA PRO A 23 -40.53 8.13 24.15
C PRO A 23 -41.08 8.01 22.72
N VAL A 24 -40.24 7.58 21.77
CA VAL A 24 -40.61 7.41 20.35
C VAL A 24 -40.54 5.93 19.92
N PRO A 25 -41.63 5.36 19.36
CA PRO A 25 -41.58 4.09 18.65
C PRO A 25 -40.91 4.27 17.28
N LEU A 26 -39.90 3.45 17.01
CA LEU A 26 -39.19 3.42 15.73
C LEU A 26 -39.36 2.03 15.10
N ALA A 27 -39.76 2.00 13.83
CA ALA A 27 -39.72 0.80 13.00
C ALA A 27 -38.29 0.57 12.44
N ALA A 28 -38.00 -0.64 11.96
CA ALA A 28 -36.75 -0.92 11.27
C ALA A 28 -36.61 -0.03 10.02
N GLY A 29 -35.47 0.66 9.88
CA GLY A 29 -35.23 1.64 8.82
C GLY A 29 -35.89 3.01 9.02
N GLN A 30 -36.53 3.26 10.16
CA GLN A 30 -37.07 4.58 10.48
C GLN A 30 -36.02 5.44 11.19
N HIS A 31 -35.81 6.66 10.70
CA HIS A 31 -34.89 7.64 11.27
C HIS A 31 -35.62 8.64 12.20
N ILE A 32 -34.87 9.27 13.10
CA ILE A 32 -35.33 10.38 13.93
C ILE A 32 -34.24 11.45 14.00
N ASP A 33 -34.61 12.70 13.73
CA ASP A 33 -33.72 13.84 13.86
C ASP A 33 -33.76 14.35 15.31
N VAL A 34 -32.58 14.46 15.95
CA VAL A 34 -32.44 14.97 17.32
C VAL A 34 -31.61 16.25 17.28
N PRO A 35 -32.24 17.44 17.31
CA PRO A 35 -31.52 18.71 17.30
C PRO A 35 -30.67 18.91 18.56
N PHE A 36 -29.40 19.24 18.38
CA PHE A 36 -28.49 19.62 19.45
C PHE A 36 -27.60 20.81 19.05
N ALA A 37 -27.02 21.47 20.04
CA ALA A 37 -25.96 22.45 19.86
C ALA A 37 -24.97 22.31 21.01
N VAL A 38 -23.68 22.30 20.68
CA VAL A 38 -22.57 22.19 21.63
C VAL A 38 -21.48 23.21 21.30
N ILE A 39 -20.65 23.53 22.28
CA ILE A 39 -19.42 24.29 22.14
C ILE A 39 -18.27 23.33 22.45
N ALA A 40 -17.28 23.26 21.55
CA ALA A 40 -16.00 22.64 21.83
C ALA A 40 -15.20 23.59 22.74
N ASN A 41 -14.82 23.12 23.92
CA ASN A 41 -13.80 23.76 24.76
C ASN A 41 -12.41 23.28 24.34
N ASP A 42 -12.30 22.01 23.94
CA ASP A 42 -11.08 21.37 23.43
C ASP A 42 -11.47 20.20 22.50
N PRO A 43 -11.65 20.42 21.18
CA PRO A 43 -12.25 19.45 20.27
C PRO A 43 -11.39 18.20 20.02
N ASP A 44 -10.09 18.29 20.27
CA ASP A 44 -9.12 17.21 20.01
C ASP A 44 -8.88 16.34 21.26
N ALA A 45 -9.35 16.77 22.44
CA ALA A 45 -9.14 16.06 23.71
C ALA A 45 -10.12 14.91 23.97
N ALA A 46 -11.35 14.96 23.45
CA ALA A 46 -12.36 13.91 23.62
C ALA A 46 -13.47 13.98 22.56
N PRO A 47 -14.03 12.83 22.11
CA PRO A 47 -15.18 12.81 21.21
C PRO A 47 -16.46 13.29 21.90
N LEU A 48 -17.45 13.69 21.09
CA LEU A 48 -18.77 14.08 21.57
C LEU A 48 -19.66 12.83 21.75
N THR A 49 -19.79 12.35 22.98
CA THR A 49 -20.64 11.20 23.32
C THR A 49 -22.12 11.56 23.47
N PHE A 50 -22.98 10.86 22.74
CA PHE A 50 -24.42 10.76 23.01
C PHE A 50 -24.70 9.49 23.82
N ALA A 51 -25.56 9.59 24.83
CA ALA A 51 -26.15 8.47 25.54
C ALA A 51 -27.65 8.44 25.28
N PHE A 52 -28.23 7.28 25.01
CA PHE A 52 -29.66 7.14 24.74
C PHE A 52 -30.17 5.78 25.22
N ARG A 53 -31.49 5.58 25.20
CA ARG A 53 -32.12 4.32 25.63
C ARG A 53 -33.00 3.71 24.56
N PHE A 54 -32.75 2.46 24.20
CA PHE A 54 -33.63 1.64 23.36
C PHE A 54 -34.27 0.53 24.20
N ASP A 55 -35.60 0.57 24.34
CA ASP A 55 -36.40 -0.38 25.13
C ASP A 55 -35.85 -0.55 26.57
N ASP A 56 -35.56 0.61 27.17
CA ASP A 56 -34.92 0.81 28.47
C ASP A 56 -33.48 0.29 28.64
N LEU A 57 -32.88 -0.26 27.57
CA LEU A 57 -31.45 -0.58 27.52
C LEU A 57 -30.63 0.68 27.20
N PRO A 58 -29.58 1.01 27.97
CA PRO A 58 -28.69 2.12 27.65
C PRO A 58 -27.79 1.77 26.46
N ALA A 59 -27.57 2.74 25.58
CA ALA A 59 -26.64 2.69 24.47
C ALA A 59 -25.93 4.05 24.33
N THR A 60 -24.80 4.08 23.64
CA THR A 60 -24.04 5.30 23.36
C THR A 60 -23.69 5.39 21.88
N ALA A 61 -23.31 6.59 21.43
CA ALA A 61 -22.71 6.85 20.13
C ALA A 61 -21.75 8.02 20.24
N ASP A 62 -20.53 7.87 19.75
CA ASP A 62 -19.51 8.91 19.80
C ASP A 62 -19.37 9.58 18.43
N ILE A 63 -19.29 10.91 18.43
CA ILE A 63 -18.99 11.71 17.24
C ILE A 63 -17.61 12.35 17.42
N SER A 64 -16.62 11.91 16.62
CA SER A 64 -15.39 12.67 16.49
C SER A 64 -15.64 13.92 15.65
N LEU A 65 -15.23 15.08 16.16
CA LEU A 65 -15.30 16.36 15.46
C LEU A 65 -13.90 16.88 15.10
N SER A 66 -12.89 16.00 15.08
CA SER A 66 -11.54 16.36 14.63
C SER A 66 -11.55 16.75 13.13
N PRO A 67 -10.63 17.62 12.68
CA PRO A 67 -10.60 18.10 11.29
C PRO A 67 -10.53 17.00 10.22
N LEU A 68 -9.97 15.83 10.57
CA LEU A 68 -9.86 14.65 9.69
C LEU A 68 -11.18 13.86 9.56
N ALA A 69 -12.06 13.91 10.56
CA ALA A 69 -13.32 13.15 10.57
C ALA A 69 -14.50 13.88 9.89
N PHE A 70 -14.34 15.19 9.62
CA PHE A 70 -15.43 16.08 9.25
C PHE A 70 -15.50 16.40 7.75
N ALA A 71 -15.64 15.36 6.92
CA ALA A 71 -16.22 15.51 5.59
C ALA A 71 -17.74 15.71 5.71
N GLU A 72 -18.36 16.55 4.85
CA GLU A 72 -19.82 16.71 4.82
C GLU A 72 -20.49 15.39 4.44
N GLY A 73 -21.02 14.65 5.44
CA GLY A 73 -21.77 13.41 5.22
C GLY A 73 -21.50 12.27 6.22
N THR A 74 -20.58 12.43 7.18
CA THR A 74 -20.25 11.36 8.14
C THR A 74 -21.45 10.96 9.02
N VAL A 75 -22.02 9.77 8.79
CA VAL A 75 -23.11 9.21 9.60
C VAL A 75 -22.52 8.47 10.80
N ALA A 76 -22.66 9.04 12.00
CA ALA A 76 -22.34 8.32 13.23
C ALA A 76 -23.38 7.22 13.48
N HIS A 77 -22.94 5.96 13.50
CA HIS A 77 -23.82 4.81 13.74
C HIS A 77 -24.02 4.54 15.24
N PRO A 78 -25.26 4.34 15.73
CA PRO A 78 -25.50 4.02 17.13
C PRO A 78 -25.02 2.60 17.49
N THR A 79 -24.00 2.50 18.34
CA THR A 79 -23.55 1.23 18.93
C THR A 79 -24.57 0.74 19.96
N GLY A 80 -25.63 0.03 19.52
CA GLY A 80 -26.80 -0.20 20.37
C GLY A 80 -27.75 -1.36 20.09
N ALA A 81 -27.53 -2.24 19.10
CA ALA A 81 -28.27 -3.51 19.02
C ALA A 81 -27.64 -4.54 19.97
N VAL A 82 -28.14 -4.56 21.21
CA VAL A 82 -27.55 -5.35 22.31
C VAL A 82 -27.67 -6.86 22.05
N ASP A 83 -26.55 -7.58 22.08
CA ASP A 83 -26.46 -9.05 22.18
C ASP A 83 -27.36 -9.52 23.35
N PRO A 84 -28.10 -10.65 23.29
CA PRO A 84 -28.77 -11.20 24.48
C PRO A 84 -27.88 -11.33 25.74
N ASP A 85 -26.54 -11.34 25.60
CA ASP A 85 -25.57 -11.29 26.71
C ASP A 85 -25.21 -9.87 27.23
N GLY A 86 -25.69 -8.78 26.61
CA GLY A 86 -25.48 -7.39 27.07
C GLY A 86 -24.32 -6.62 26.42
N ALA A 87 -23.72 -7.14 25.34
CA ALA A 87 -22.64 -6.47 24.60
C ALA A 87 -23.20 -5.60 23.45
N ALA A 88 -22.50 -4.50 23.13
CA ALA A 88 -22.88 -3.59 22.05
C ALA A 88 -22.77 -4.27 20.67
N ALA A 89 -23.68 -3.91 19.75
CA ALA A 89 -23.66 -4.42 18.39
C ALA A 89 -22.34 -4.14 17.68
N ALA A 90 -22.00 -5.03 16.74
CA ALA A 90 -21.07 -4.71 15.68
C ALA A 90 -21.45 -3.38 15.02
N LEU A 91 -20.45 -2.53 14.79
CA LEU A 91 -20.59 -1.28 14.07
C LEU A 91 -21.20 -1.56 12.69
N ALA A 92 -22.15 -0.73 12.26
CA ALA A 92 -22.69 -0.85 10.92
C ALA A 92 -21.56 -0.51 9.94
N MET A 93 -21.14 -1.51 9.16
CA MET A 93 -20.22 -1.33 8.04
C MET A 93 -20.69 -0.13 7.19
N PRO A 94 -19.78 0.73 6.68
CA PRO A 94 -20.15 1.77 5.73
C PRO A 94 -20.93 1.15 4.56
N ALA A 95 -22.19 1.55 4.41
CA ALA A 95 -23.17 0.81 3.63
C ALA A 95 -22.92 0.94 2.12
N GLY A 96 -22.25 -0.05 1.52
CA GLY A 96 -22.13 -0.13 0.06
C GLY A 96 -20.99 -0.99 -0.50
N ALA A 97 -19.95 -1.30 0.28
CA ALA A 97 -18.79 -2.04 -0.22
C ALA A 97 -19.04 -3.56 -0.25
N ASP A 98 -19.36 -4.13 -1.42
CA ASP A 98 -19.33 -5.59 -1.64
C ASP A 98 -17.88 -6.06 -1.79
N LEU A 99 -17.16 -6.08 -0.66
CA LEU A 99 -15.74 -6.40 -0.60
C LEU A 99 -15.48 -7.85 -1.09
N PRO A 100 -14.48 -8.09 -1.96
CA PRO A 100 -14.23 -9.40 -2.56
C PRO A 100 -14.14 -10.52 -1.53
N ARG A 101 -14.98 -11.57 -1.62
CA ARG A 101 -14.96 -12.67 -0.64
C ARG A 101 -14.00 -13.76 -1.11
N PRO A 102 -13.15 -14.32 -0.22
CA PRO A 102 -12.38 -15.48 -0.59
C PRO A 102 -13.34 -16.67 -0.75
N GLY A 103 -13.05 -17.57 -1.70
CA GLY A 103 -13.81 -18.81 -1.82
C GLY A 103 -13.63 -19.72 -0.60
N PRO A 104 -14.53 -20.69 -0.36
CA PRO A 104 -14.27 -21.74 0.62
C PRO A 104 -13.06 -22.59 0.19
N SER A 105 -12.34 -23.13 1.17
CA SER A 105 -11.13 -23.93 0.90
C SER A 105 -11.45 -25.20 0.09
N PRO A 106 -10.76 -25.49 -1.04
CA PRO A 106 -11.06 -26.65 -1.89
C PRO A 106 -10.94 -28.02 -1.20
N GLY A 107 -10.28 -28.09 -0.04
CA GLY A 107 -9.89 -29.33 0.62
C GLY A 107 -10.84 -29.87 1.69
N THR A 108 -11.90 -29.16 2.12
CA THR A 108 -12.71 -29.58 3.29
C THR A 108 -13.76 -30.66 3.00
N GLY A 109 -13.37 -31.67 2.22
CA GLY A 109 -14.18 -32.83 1.87
C GLY A 109 -15.11 -32.59 0.69
N GLU A 110 -15.25 -33.64 -0.12
CA GLU A 110 -16.19 -33.72 -1.24
C GLU A 110 -17.54 -33.11 -0.83
N SER A 111 -17.97 -32.06 -1.54
CA SER A 111 -19.40 -31.85 -1.68
C SER A 111 -19.97 -33.16 -2.23
N GLY A 112 -20.97 -33.72 -1.56
CA GLY A 112 -21.71 -34.86 -2.12
C GLY A 112 -22.12 -34.50 -3.56
N PRO A 113 -22.08 -35.46 -4.51
CA PRO A 113 -22.14 -35.19 -5.94
C PRO A 113 -23.26 -34.19 -6.22
N PRO A 114 -22.95 -33.02 -6.83
CA PRO A 114 -23.80 -31.84 -6.82
C PRO A 114 -25.22 -32.23 -7.21
N ASP A 115 -26.16 -32.04 -6.26
CA ASP A 115 -27.45 -32.75 -6.23
C ASP A 115 -28.09 -32.74 -7.63
N ALA A 116 -28.13 -33.94 -8.25
CA ALA A 116 -28.13 -34.07 -9.71
C ALA A 116 -29.26 -33.29 -10.38
N ALA A 117 -28.87 -32.31 -11.23
CA ALA A 117 -29.68 -31.31 -11.91
C ALA A 117 -31.15 -31.74 -12.16
N ALA A 118 -32.04 -31.39 -11.22
CA ALA A 118 -33.50 -31.57 -11.27
C ALA A 118 -33.97 -32.96 -11.77
N GLY A 119 -33.21 -34.02 -11.49
CA GLY A 119 -33.41 -35.34 -12.08
C GLY A 119 -34.57 -36.14 -11.47
N THR A 120 -35.75 -36.01 -12.08
CA THR A 120 -37.07 -36.66 -11.79
C THR A 120 -38.02 -35.89 -10.86
N PRO A 121 -39.22 -35.47 -11.33
CA PRO A 121 -40.19 -34.70 -10.54
C PRO A 121 -40.83 -35.40 -9.33
N ASP A 122 -40.63 -36.71 -9.17
CA ASP A 122 -41.41 -37.54 -8.23
C ASP A 122 -40.91 -37.49 -6.77
N LYS A 123 -39.88 -36.70 -6.46
CA LYS A 123 -39.40 -36.47 -5.09
C LYS A 123 -39.72 -35.05 -4.63
N ALA A 124 -40.58 -34.94 -3.63
CA ALA A 124 -40.95 -33.68 -2.98
C ALA A 124 -39.80 -33.10 -2.14
N GLY A 125 -38.83 -32.48 -2.82
CA GLY A 125 -37.76 -31.68 -2.20
C GLY A 125 -38.18 -30.24 -1.93
N ARG A 126 -37.32 -29.49 -1.23
CA ARG A 126 -37.47 -28.04 -1.04
C ARG A 126 -36.11 -27.35 -1.01
N TRP A 127 -36.08 -26.09 -1.42
CA TRP A 127 -34.95 -25.21 -1.13
C TRP A 127 -34.96 -24.84 0.36
N ILE A 128 -33.78 -24.87 0.97
CA ILE A 128 -33.53 -24.42 2.34
C ILE A 128 -32.42 -23.38 2.28
N THR A 129 -32.73 -22.17 2.73
CA THR A 129 -31.76 -21.13 3.04
C THR A 129 -31.38 -21.24 4.51
N VAL A 130 -30.08 -21.17 4.82
CA VAL A 130 -29.57 -21.07 6.19
C VAL A 130 -28.66 -19.84 6.25
N HIS A 131 -28.97 -18.92 7.15
CA HIS A 131 -28.27 -17.64 7.28
C HIS A 131 -28.09 -17.25 8.75
N GLY A 132 -27.25 -16.26 8.99
CA GLY A 132 -26.98 -15.71 10.32
C GLY A 132 -25.68 -14.91 10.35
N ARG A 133 -25.11 -14.72 11.54
CA ARG A 133 -23.82 -14.04 11.75
C ARG A 133 -22.88 -14.84 12.65
N PHE A 134 -21.60 -14.87 12.29
CA PHE A 134 -20.52 -15.38 13.13
C PHE A 134 -19.57 -14.25 13.53
N PHE A 135 -19.23 -14.14 14.80
CA PHE A 135 -18.42 -13.05 15.34
C PHE A 135 -17.55 -13.52 16.50
N TYR A 136 -16.67 -12.63 16.92
CA TYR A 136 -15.79 -12.81 18.07
C TYR A 136 -15.79 -11.54 18.92
N GLN A 137 -15.46 -11.69 20.20
CA GLN A 137 -15.31 -10.54 21.11
C GLN A 137 -13.82 -10.31 21.38
N ARG A 138 -13.37 -9.08 21.13
CA ARG A 138 -12.02 -8.59 21.41
C ARG A 138 -11.80 -8.32 22.91
N PRO A 139 -10.55 -8.14 23.38
CA PRO A 139 -10.27 -7.82 24.78
C PRO A 139 -10.81 -6.45 25.24
N ASP A 140 -11.01 -5.51 24.31
CA ASP A 140 -11.69 -4.21 24.52
C ASP A 140 -13.22 -4.30 24.50
N LEU A 141 -13.77 -5.53 24.52
CA LEU A 141 -15.19 -5.87 24.50
C LEU A 141 -15.94 -5.60 23.19
N VAL A 142 -15.26 -5.07 22.15
CA VAL A 142 -15.83 -4.89 20.81
C VAL A 142 -16.22 -6.25 20.22
N LEU A 143 -17.45 -6.35 19.70
CA LEU A 143 -17.91 -7.46 18.87
C LEU A 143 -17.62 -7.14 17.41
N ASP A 144 -16.82 -7.98 16.76
CA ASP A 144 -16.43 -7.81 15.35
C ASP A 144 -16.82 -9.06 14.52
N GLY A 145 -17.15 -8.83 13.26
CA GLY A 145 -17.53 -9.85 12.29
C GLY A 145 -16.37 -10.81 12.04
N ALA A 146 -16.65 -12.10 12.10
CA ALA A 146 -15.66 -13.14 11.81
C ALA A 146 -15.48 -13.25 10.28
N ASP A 147 -14.62 -12.42 9.72
CA ASP A 147 -14.45 -12.25 8.27
C ASP A 147 -13.66 -13.39 7.62
N GLY A 148 -14.02 -13.79 6.41
CA GLY A 148 -13.30 -14.81 5.63
C GLY A 148 -13.49 -16.27 6.07
N MET A 149 -14.24 -16.51 7.14
CA MET A 149 -14.49 -17.85 7.70
C MET A 149 -15.46 -18.65 6.84
N THR A 150 -15.22 -19.96 6.67
CA THR A 150 -16.16 -20.83 5.95
C THR A 150 -17.28 -21.32 6.88
N ALA A 151 -18.53 -21.01 6.55
CA ALA A 151 -19.73 -21.59 7.16
C ALA A 151 -20.19 -22.82 6.33
N GLU A 152 -19.93 -24.02 6.86
CA GLU A 152 -20.38 -25.29 6.31
C GLU A 152 -21.77 -25.66 6.87
N VAL A 153 -22.78 -25.79 6.01
CA VAL A 153 -24.14 -26.20 6.40
C VAL A 153 -24.28 -27.71 6.24
N TYR A 154 -24.70 -28.38 7.31
CA TYR A 154 -24.94 -29.82 7.34
C TYR A 154 -26.42 -30.15 7.52
N ALA A 155 -26.89 -31.17 6.80
CA ALA A 155 -28.22 -31.75 6.92
C ALA A 155 -28.09 -33.28 7.09
N ASP A 156 -28.69 -33.85 8.14
CA ASP A 156 -28.55 -35.25 8.55
C ASP A 156 -27.07 -35.70 8.70
N GLY A 157 -26.21 -34.78 9.14
CA GLY A 157 -24.78 -35.01 9.31
C GLY A 157 -23.95 -34.99 8.01
N LEU A 158 -24.56 -34.73 6.84
CA LEU A 158 -23.86 -34.56 5.56
C LEU A 158 -23.73 -33.07 5.21
N LYS A 159 -22.55 -32.63 4.75
CA LYS A 159 -22.32 -31.26 4.26
C LYS A 159 -23.13 -31.04 2.99
N ARG A 160 -23.94 -29.97 2.94
CA ARG A 160 -24.82 -29.62 1.81
C ARG A 160 -24.46 -28.31 1.12
N ALA A 161 -23.95 -27.34 1.88
CA ALA A 161 -23.44 -26.09 1.33
C ALA A 161 -22.20 -25.63 2.12
N ALA A 162 -21.40 -24.79 1.50
CA ALA A 162 -20.33 -24.04 2.14
C ALA A 162 -20.33 -22.62 1.54
N VAL A 163 -20.27 -21.61 2.39
CA VAL A 163 -20.18 -20.20 2.01
C VAL A 163 -19.16 -19.53 2.91
N VAL A 164 -18.57 -18.42 2.46
CA VAL A 164 -17.66 -17.63 3.29
C VAL A 164 -18.39 -16.41 3.88
N THR A 165 -18.11 -16.13 5.15
CA THR A 165 -18.66 -14.97 5.86
C THR A 165 -18.20 -13.65 5.24
N ALA A 166 -19.09 -12.68 5.28
CA ALA A 166 -18.88 -11.29 4.88
C ALA A 166 -18.07 -10.53 5.95
N PRO A 167 -17.65 -9.28 5.67
CA PRO A 167 -16.95 -8.40 6.64
C PRO A 167 -17.61 -8.26 8.01
N ASP A 168 -18.96 -8.23 8.05
CA ASP A 168 -19.77 -8.13 9.27
C ASP A 168 -20.07 -9.50 9.92
N GLY A 169 -19.39 -10.55 9.45
CA GLY A 169 -19.61 -11.93 9.87
C GLY A 169 -20.88 -12.58 9.32
N SER A 170 -21.67 -11.89 8.49
CA SER A 170 -22.90 -12.44 7.92
C SER A 170 -22.63 -13.50 6.86
N TYR A 171 -23.54 -14.47 6.76
CA TYR A 171 -23.49 -15.49 5.72
C TYR A 171 -24.89 -15.95 5.36
N SER A 172 -25.05 -16.44 4.13
CA SER A 172 -26.27 -17.09 3.66
C SER A 172 -25.91 -18.20 2.68
N ALA A 173 -26.39 -19.41 2.95
CA ALA A 173 -26.15 -20.60 2.16
C ALA A 173 -27.48 -21.25 1.80
N THR A 174 -27.71 -21.46 0.50
CA THR A 174 -28.94 -22.06 -0.02
C THR A 174 -28.63 -23.41 -0.65
N PHE A 175 -29.39 -24.45 -0.30
CA PHE A 175 -29.25 -25.79 -0.88
C PHE A 175 -30.63 -26.45 -1.09
N PHE A 176 -30.69 -27.45 -1.97
CA PHE A 176 -31.91 -28.21 -2.20
C PHE A 176 -31.90 -29.47 -1.32
N TRP A 177 -32.90 -29.61 -0.44
CA TRP A 177 -33.07 -30.80 0.37
C TRP A 177 -34.01 -31.81 -0.29
N VAL A 178 -33.52 -33.03 -0.44
CA VAL A 178 -34.31 -34.23 -0.73
C VAL A 178 -33.81 -35.36 0.19
N PRO A 179 -34.70 -36.12 0.85
CA PRO A 179 -34.31 -37.34 1.55
C PRO A 179 -33.63 -38.31 0.57
N ALA A 180 -32.37 -38.66 0.81
CA ALA A 180 -31.61 -39.55 -0.07
C ALA A 180 -32.19 -40.98 -0.08
N THR A 181 -32.87 -41.37 1.00
CA THR A 181 -33.68 -42.60 1.06
C THR A 181 -35.05 -42.34 1.68
N PHE A 182 -36.02 -43.22 1.42
CA PHE A 182 -37.35 -43.16 2.03
C PHE A 182 -37.38 -43.46 3.55
N TRP A 183 -36.23 -43.78 4.14
CA TRP A 183 -36.04 -43.96 5.59
C TRP A 183 -35.43 -42.73 6.28
N GLN A 184 -34.93 -41.75 5.52
CA GLN A 184 -34.51 -40.46 6.07
C GLN A 184 -35.72 -39.57 6.29
N ASP A 185 -35.63 -38.65 7.26
CA ASP A 185 -36.75 -37.76 7.57
C ASP A 185 -37.00 -36.80 6.41
N LEU A 186 -38.27 -36.45 6.18
CA LEU A 186 -38.67 -35.39 5.25
C LEU A 186 -38.16 -34.01 5.69
N ASN A 187 -37.76 -33.89 6.95
CA ASN A 187 -37.24 -32.69 7.58
C ASN A 187 -35.85 -32.98 8.13
N PRO A 188 -34.79 -32.37 7.59
CA PRO A 188 -33.43 -32.70 8.00
C PRO A 188 -33.12 -32.18 9.40
N ASP A 189 -32.21 -32.87 10.08
CA ASP A 189 -31.48 -32.33 11.23
C ASP A 189 -30.42 -31.35 10.71
N LEU A 190 -30.66 -30.04 10.88
CA LEU A 190 -29.75 -28.99 10.41
C LEU A 190 -28.73 -28.58 11.47
N ARG A 191 -27.51 -28.26 11.06
CA ARG A 191 -26.50 -27.54 11.87
C ARG A 191 -25.59 -26.71 10.97
N VAL A 192 -24.97 -25.67 11.52
CA VAL A 192 -23.89 -24.93 10.86
C VAL A 192 -22.58 -25.18 11.60
N GLU A 193 -21.51 -25.34 10.85
CA GLU A 193 -20.15 -25.49 11.34
C GLU A 193 -19.28 -24.39 10.73
N PHE A 194 -18.69 -23.55 11.58
CA PHE A 194 -17.75 -22.52 11.16
C PHE A 194 -16.34 -23.10 11.18
N VAL A 195 -15.59 -22.89 10.11
CA VAL A 195 -14.27 -23.47 9.87
C VAL A 195 -13.30 -22.35 9.53
N SER A 196 -12.16 -22.27 10.24
CA SER A 196 -11.13 -21.28 9.98
C SER A 196 -10.23 -21.67 8.80
N ASP A 197 -10.84 -21.91 7.64
CA ASP A 197 -10.21 -22.44 6.43
C ASP A 197 -10.94 -21.90 5.19
N SER A 198 -10.29 -20.98 4.49
CA SER A 198 -10.76 -20.37 3.24
C SER A 198 -9.72 -20.58 2.14
N ALA A 199 -10.00 -20.09 0.93
CA ALA A 199 -9.05 -20.14 -0.17
C ALA A 199 -7.74 -19.34 0.11
N LYS A 200 -7.75 -18.44 1.10
CA LYS A 200 -6.66 -17.49 1.39
C LYS A 200 -6.02 -17.68 2.78
N VAL A 201 -6.79 -18.06 3.79
CA VAL A 201 -6.29 -18.18 5.17
C VAL A 201 -6.73 -19.51 5.77
N GLN A 202 -5.81 -20.22 6.43
CA GLN A 202 -6.10 -21.43 7.17
C GLN A 202 -5.52 -21.34 8.58
N THR A 203 -6.38 -21.10 9.58
CA THR A 203 -5.95 -20.96 10.98
C THR A 203 -5.93 -22.32 11.68
N ARG A 204 -4.83 -22.61 12.36
CA ARG A 204 -4.52 -23.90 12.98
C ARG A 204 -4.12 -23.71 14.44
N ASN A 205 -4.59 -24.61 15.30
CA ASN A 205 -4.11 -24.68 16.68
C ASN A 205 -2.67 -25.26 16.75
N ALA A 206 -2.06 -25.26 17.94
CA ALA A 206 -0.69 -25.77 18.13
C ALA A 206 -0.51 -27.29 17.85
N ALA A 207 -1.60 -28.05 17.66
CA ALA A 207 -1.55 -29.44 17.20
C ALA A 207 -1.75 -29.57 15.67
N GLY A 208 -1.81 -28.45 14.95
CA GLY A 208 -1.94 -28.37 13.50
C GLY A 208 -3.35 -28.59 12.96
N PHE A 209 -4.36 -28.71 13.82
CA PHE A 209 -5.75 -28.86 13.38
C PHE A 209 -6.39 -27.51 13.09
N VAL A 210 -7.08 -27.43 11.96
CA VAL A 210 -8.02 -26.36 11.63
C VAL A 210 -9.08 -26.25 12.71
N LEU A 211 -9.41 -25.03 13.13
CA LEU A 211 -10.41 -24.79 14.17
C LEU A 211 -11.83 -24.85 13.59
N ARG A 212 -12.72 -25.47 14.37
CA ARG A 212 -14.11 -25.77 13.99
C ARG A 212 -15.05 -25.46 15.16
N TRP A 213 -16.13 -24.74 14.89
CA TRP A 213 -17.16 -24.35 15.86
C TRP A 213 -18.53 -24.75 15.34
N PHE A 214 -19.40 -25.25 16.22
CA PHE A 214 -20.67 -25.86 15.85
C PHE A 214 -21.84 -25.14 16.52
N THR A 215 -22.88 -24.84 15.76
CA THR A 215 -24.18 -24.49 16.33
C THR A 215 -24.81 -25.70 17.02
N PRO A 216 -25.86 -25.51 17.85
CA PRO A 216 -26.82 -26.58 18.13
C PRO A 216 -27.39 -27.18 16.83
N THR A 217 -27.92 -28.40 16.92
CA THR A 217 -28.71 -29.00 15.84
C THR A 217 -30.17 -28.55 15.96
N TRP A 218 -30.78 -28.14 14.86
CA TRP A 218 -32.23 -27.94 14.74
C TRP A 218 -32.85 -29.24 14.21
N PRO A 219 -33.46 -30.06 15.09
CA PRO A 219 -33.95 -31.36 14.67
C PRO A 219 -35.20 -31.25 13.83
N ASN A 220 -35.33 -32.11 12.82
CA ASN A 220 -36.52 -32.21 11.97
C ASN A 220 -36.99 -30.85 11.41
N PHE A 221 -36.09 -30.05 10.82
CA PHE A 221 -36.40 -28.69 10.37
C PHE A 221 -37.36 -28.68 9.15
N ALA A 222 -38.62 -28.33 9.37
CA ALA A 222 -39.67 -28.36 8.33
C ALA A 222 -39.75 -27.11 7.43
N GLY A 223 -39.01 -26.05 7.74
CA GLY A 223 -39.06 -24.78 7.00
C GLY A 223 -38.26 -24.77 5.70
N SER A 224 -38.24 -23.60 5.06
CA SER A 224 -37.39 -23.26 3.89
C SER A 224 -36.37 -22.14 4.18
N ASP A 225 -36.44 -21.50 5.35
CA ASP A 225 -35.53 -20.44 5.77
C ASP A 225 -35.21 -20.61 7.26
N LEU A 226 -33.92 -20.75 7.58
CA LEU A 226 -33.41 -20.89 8.94
C LEU A 226 -32.42 -19.75 9.22
N ASP A 227 -32.88 -18.76 9.95
CA ASP A 227 -32.01 -17.83 10.66
C ASP A 227 -31.44 -18.52 11.90
N VAL A 228 -30.11 -18.72 11.95
CA VAL A 228 -29.44 -19.22 13.16
C VAL A 228 -29.14 -18.12 14.17
N GLY A 229 -29.42 -16.86 13.81
CA GLY A 229 -29.11 -15.67 14.56
C GLY A 229 -27.61 -15.43 14.71
N TRP A 230 -27.25 -15.03 15.92
CA TRP A 230 -25.93 -14.52 16.26
C TRP A 230 -25.11 -15.62 16.97
N GLN A 231 -23.95 -16.00 16.41
CA GLN A 231 -23.10 -17.09 16.87
C GLN A 231 -21.66 -16.61 17.17
N LYS A 232 -21.09 -17.07 18.30
CA LYS A 232 -19.69 -16.88 18.71
C LYS A 232 -19.16 -18.16 19.39
N PRO A 233 -17.84 -18.38 19.49
CA PRO A 233 -17.30 -19.42 20.35
C PRO A 233 -17.76 -19.25 21.81
N LYS A 234 -17.97 -20.36 22.53
CA LYS A 234 -18.27 -20.33 23.96
C LYS A 234 -17.04 -20.11 24.85
N ASP A 235 -15.86 -20.40 24.31
CA ASP A 235 -14.58 -20.22 24.97
C ASP A 235 -13.92 -18.95 24.43
N ALA A 236 -13.84 -17.90 25.27
CA ALA A 236 -13.22 -16.63 24.92
C ALA A 236 -11.76 -16.78 24.50
N ALA A 237 -11.05 -17.82 24.97
CA ALA A 237 -9.68 -18.11 24.55
C ALA A 237 -9.58 -18.58 23.08
N GLN A 238 -10.72 -18.78 22.39
CA GLN A 238 -10.78 -19.11 20.97
C GLN A 238 -11.06 -17.91 20.07
N HIS A 239 -11.55 -16.78 20.60
CA HIS A 239 -11.84 -15.57 19.82
C HIS A 239 -10.61 -15.05 19.08
N VAL A 240 -9.44 -15.16 19.71
CA VAL A 240 -8.15 -14.72 19.17
C VAL A 240 -7.79 -15.36 17.82
N TYR A 241 -8.16 -16.62 17.59
CA TYR A 241 -7.88 -17.29 16.31
C TYR A 241 -8.79 -16.80 15.18
N ILE A 242 -10.02 -16.42 15.53
CA ILE A 242 -10.97 -15.81 14.58
C ILE A 242 -10.51 -14.41 14.24
N HIS A 243 -10.05 -13.64 15.23
CA HIS A 243 -9.46 -12.34 15.03
C HIS A 243 -8.24 -12.40 14.09
N GLY A 244 -7.25 -13.26 14.35
CA GLY A 244 -6.10 -13.41 13.45
C GLY A 244 -6.48 -13.88 12.03
N HIS A 245 -7.53 -14.71 11.90
CA HIS A 245 -8.07 -15.11 10.58
C HIS A 245 -8.74 -13.94 9.84
N THR A 246 -9.52 -13.15 10.59
CA THR A 246 -10.20 -11.93 10.14
C THR A 246 -9.17 -10.92 9.65
N THR A 247 -8.15 -10.61 10.46
CA THR A 247 -7.08 -9.68 10.12
C THR A 247 -6.36 -10.09 8.83
N LEU A 248 -5.92 -11.34 8.70
CA LEU A 248 -5.27 -11.81 7.46
C LEU A 248 -6.21 -11.75 6.23
N THR A 249 -7.51 -12.01 6.40
CA THR A 249 -8.48 -11.85 5.31
C THR A 249 -8.61 -10.38 4.90
N ARG A 250 -8.62 -9.45 5.87
CA ARG A 250 -8.69 -8.01 5.62
C ARG A 250 -7.39 -7.49 4.97
N THR A 251 -6.22 -7.97 5.39
CA THR A 251 -4.92 -7.74 4.73
C THR A 251 -4.93 -8.16 3.26
N TRP A 252 -5.41 -9.38 2.96
CA TRP A 252 -5.53 -9.86 1.59
C TRP A 252 -6.40 -8.94 0.73
N ARG A 253 -7.56 -8.52 1.24
CA ARG A 253 -8.46 -7.61 0.52
C ARG A 253 -7.87 -6.23 0.30
N TRP A 254 -7.17 -5.68 1.30
CA TRP A 254 -6.53 -4.38 1.16
C TRP A 254 -5.54 -4.42 -0.01
N VAL A 255 -4.54 -5.31 0.01
CA VAL A 255 -3.58 -5.44 -1.10
C VAL A 255 -4.27 -5.76 -2.44
N LEU A 256 -5.32 -6.59 -2.45
CA LEU A 256 -6.08 -6.88 -3.68
C LEU A 256 -6.78 -5.64 -4.26
N LEU A 257 -7.26 -4.72 -3.42
CA LEU A 257 -7.91 -3.49 -3.86
C LEU A 257 -6.90 -2.43 -4.30
N GLU A 258 -5.76 -2.33 -3.61
CA GLU A 258 -4.68 -1.39 -3.93
C GLU A 258 -3.95 -1.80 -5.23
N THR A 259 -3.66 -3.10 -5.40
CA THR A 259 -2.74 -3.58 -6.46
C THR A 259 -3.42 -4.42 -7.55
N GLY A 260 -4.69 -4.82 -7.36
CA GLY A 260 -5.35 -5.80 -8.21
C GLY A 260 -4.79 -7.24 -8.10
N VAL A 261 -3.85 -7.50 -7.17
CA VAL A 261 -3.14 -8.78 -7.08
C VAL A 261 -3.74 -9.72 -6.02
N ASP A 262 -4.05 -10.94 -6.45
CA ASP A 262 -4.57 -12.01 -5.62
C ASP A 262 -3.45 -12.92 -5.06
N TRP A 263 -2.70 -12.44 -4.06
CA TRP A 263 -1.46 -13.05 -3.57
C TRP A 263 -1.61 -14.02 -2.38
N LEU A 264 -2.46 -13.71 -1.39
CA LEU A 264 -2.39 -14.34 -0.06
C LEU A 264 -2.87 -15.80 -0.08
N LYS A 265 -2.00 -16.73 0.36
CA LYS A 265 -2.44 -18.08 0.78
C LYS A 265 -1.60 -18.61 1.94
N VAL A 266 -2.01 -18.34 3.18
CA VAL A 266 -1.21 -18.61 4.39
C VAL A 266 -1.87 -19.55 5.39
N ASN A 267 -1.03 -20.25 6.14
CA ASN A 267 -1.43 -20.95 7.37
C ASN A 267 -1.09 -20.07 8.59
N LEU A 268 -2.08 -19.73 9.42
CA LEU A 268 -1.88 -19.06 10.71
C LEU A 268 -1.82 -20.11 11.82
N TRP A 269 -0.65 -20.35 12.38
CA TRP A 269 -0.41 -21.30 13.46
C TRP A 269 -0.36 -20.63 14.82
N ARG A 270 -0.89 -21.30 15.84
CA ARG A 270 -0.56 -20.94 17.22
C ARG A 270 0.90 -21.27 17.51
N ALA A 271 1.70 -20.27 17.88
CA ALA A 271 3.05 -20.47 18.39
C ALA A 271 3.05 -21.24 19.73
N ALA A 272 4.21 -21.77 20.10
CA ALA A 272 4.37 -22.57 21.32
C ALA A 272 4.32 -21.73 22.60
N ASN A 273 4.87 -20.51 22.56
CA ASN A 273 4.84 -19.57 23.67
C ASN A 273 3.89 -18.39 23.35
N SER A 274 3.40 -17.73 24.40
CA SER A 274 2.91 -16.35 24.30
C SER A 274 4.10 -15.40 24.09
N GLY A 275 3.94 -14.41 23.23
CA GLY A 275 4.96 -13.42 22.87
C GLY A 275 5.65 -13.68 21.53
N ASP A 276 5.76 -14.94 21.11
CA ASP A 276 6.36 -15.34 19.83
C ASP A 276 5.49 -14.85 18.66
N ALA A 277 6.09 -14.15 17.71
CA ALA A 277 5.56 -13.88 16.37
C ALA A 277 6.72 -14.16 15.40
N TYR A 278 6.47 -14.92 14.33
CA TYR A 278 7.42 -15.08 13.22
C TYR A 278 6.79 -15.72 11.99
N TYR A 279 7.31 -15.33 10.82
CA TYR A 279 7.06 -15.97 9.55
C TYR A 279 8.03 -17.14 9.35
N SER A 280 7.56 -18.20 8.69
CA SER A 280 8.36 -19.33 8.28
C SER A 280 8.12 -19.64 6.80
N PRO A 281 9.21 -19.74 5.99
CA PRO A 281 9.14 -20.06 4.57
C PRO A 281 8.19 -21.21 4.23
N GLY A 282 7.52 -21.10 3.09
CA GLY A 282 6.46 -22.04 2.73
C GLY A 282 5.12 -21.75 3.41
N LYS A 283 4.78 -20.47 3.59
CA LYS A 283 3.43 -19.97 3.87
C LYS A 283 2.89 -20.28 5.28
N ASN A 284 3.73 -20.15 6.30
CA ASN A 284 3.34 -20.38 7.70
C ASN A 284 3.67 -19.18 8.58
N ILE A 285 2.64 -18.51 9.10
CA ILE A 285 2.74 -17.48 10.13
C ILE A 285 2.56 -18.17 11.48
N PHE A 286 3.47 -17.97 12.43
CA PHE A 286 3.36 -18.47 13.80
C PHE A 286 3.13 -17.31 14.76
N MET A 287 2.09 -17.42 15.59
CA MET A 287 1.67 -16.30 16.44
C MET A 287 1.23 -16.74 17.84
N GLY A 288 1.73 -16.06 18.86
CA GLY A 288 1.30 -16.19 20.25
C GLY A 288 -0.12 -15.66 20.45
N THR A 289 -0.87 -16.20 21.41
CA THR A 289 -2.28 -15.80 21.65
C THR A 289 -2.47 -14.40 22.23
N ASP A 290 -1.39 -13.74 22.59
CA ASP A 290 -1.29 -12.33 22.95
C ASP A 290 -0.99 -11.46 21.72
N ARG A 291 -0.05 -11.90 20.88
CA ARG A 291 0.34 -11.22 19.63
C ARG A 291 -0.72 -11.31 18.53
N MET A 292 -1.48 -12.40 18.48
CA MET A 292 -2.59 -12.56 17.51
C MET A 292 -3.64 -11.45 17.64
N TRP A 293 -3.78 -10.79 18.80
CA TRP A 293 -4.68 -9.64 19.01
C TRP A 293 -4.15 -8.31 18.44
N GLN A 294 -2.88 -8.25 18.05
CA GLN A 294 -2.26 -7.04 17.54
C GLN A 294 -2.34 -7.09 16.01
N GLU A 295 -3.28 -6.34 15.41
CA GLU A 295 -3.51 -6.41 13.97
C GLU A 295 -2.23 -6.12 13.19
N ILE A 296 -1.50 -5.06 13.58
CA ILE A 296 -0.19 -4.71 13.00
C ILE A 296 0.79 -5.89 13.01
N THR A 297 0.90 -6.66 14.11
CA THR A 297 1.81 -7.82 14.18
C THR A 297 1.34 -8.93 13.24
N VAL A 298 0.04 -9.22 13.18
CA VAL A 298 -0.52 -10.23 12.26
C VAL A 298 -0.31 -9.86 10.79
N VAL A 299 -0.41 -8.57 10.45
CA VAL A 299 -0.17 -8.07 9.09
C VAL A 299 1.32 -8.03 8.76
N HIS A 300 2.19 -7.66 9.69
CA HIS A 300 3.64 -7.70 9.54
C HIS A 300 4.12 -9.12 9.18
N GLU A 301 3.66 -10.17 9.87
CA GLU A 301 4.01 -11.55 9.47
C GLU A 301 3.46 -11.95 8.09
N ALA A 302 2.39 -11.31 7.63
CA ALA A 302 1.91 -11.46 6.26
C ALA A 302 2.77 -10.68 5.26
N GLY A 303 3.41 -9.59 5.66
CA GLY A 303 4.35 -8.82 4.84
C GLY A 303 5.61 -9.61 4.52
N HIS A 304 6.16 -10.39 5.45
CA HIS A 304 7.23 -11.34 5.11
C HIS A 304 6.76 -12.41 4.11
N HIS A 305 5.51 -12.88 4.21
CA HIS A 305 4.95 -13.77 3.19
C HIS A 305 4.81 -13.07 1.83
N PHE A 306 4.44 -11.78 1.82
CA PHE A 306 4.38 -10.98 0.61
C PHE A 306 5.76 -10.90 -0.06
N LEU A 307 6.81 -10.55 0.70
CA LEU A 307 8.18 -10.48 0.20
C LEU A 307 8.74 -11.83 -0.28
N GLU A 308 8.45 -12.95 0.42
CA GLU A 308 8.81 -14.30 -0.06
C GLU A 308 8.10 -14.64 -1.38
N TRP A 309 6.82 -14.26 -1.53
CA TRP A 309 6.04 -14.56 -2.73
C TRP A 309 6.43 -13.71 -3.94
N HIS A 310 6.73 -12.43 -3.71
CA HIS A 310 6.89 -11.43 -4.76
C HIS A 310 8.34 -11.30 -5.25
N ALA A 311 9.30 -11.19 -4.33
CA ALA A 311 10.70 -10.86 -4.65
C ALA A 311 11.64 -12.08 -4.59
N ASP A 312 11.08 -13.29 -4.73
CA ASP A 312 11.71 -14.55 -5.15
C ASP A 312 13.10 -14.88 -4.53
N GLY A 313 13.27 -14.58 -3.24
CA GLY A 313 14.50 -14.91 -2.50
C GLY A 313 14.87 -14.07 -1.27
N VAL A 314 14.07 -13.06 -0.89
CA VAL A 314 14.47 -12.00 0.08
C VAL A 314 14.64 -12.46 1.53
N MET A 315 14.19 -13.67 1.91
CA MET A 315 14.54 -14.27 3.21
C MET A 315 16.00 -14.76 3.19
N GLY A 316 16.92 -13.79 3.16
CA GLY A 316 18.35 -13.98 3.35
C GLY A 316 18.67 -14.50 4.75
N PRO A 317 19.96 -14.60 5.10
CA PRO A 317 20.36 -14.91 6.47
C PRO A 317 20.22 -13.66 7.36
N ASN A 318 18.97 -13.24 7.62
CA ASN A 318 18.62 -12.10 8.48
C ASN A 318 19.48 -12.09 9.75
N GLN A 319 20.06 -10.94 10.08
CA GLN A 319 21.08 -10.81 11.12
C GLN A 319 20.50 -10.49 12.49
N TYR A 320 19.28 -10.96 12.79
CA TYR A 320 18.64 -10.92 14.11
C TYR A 320 19.51 -11.38 15.30
N CYS A 321 20.64 -12.06 15.07
CA CYS A 321 21.60 -12.55 16.08
C CYS A 321 22.91 -11.72 16.12
N ASN A 322 22.85 -10.41 15.89
CA ASN A 322 24.03 -9.54 15.71
C ASN A 322 24.64 -8.98 17.02
N GLY A 323 23.96 -9.14 18.16
CA GLY A 323 24.35 -8.64 19.48
C GLY A 323 23.68 -7.32 19.90
N VAL A 324 22.88 -6.70 19.03
CA VAL A 324 21.96 -5.58 19.28
C VAL A 324 20.56 -6.17 19.40
N CYS A 325 19.74 -5.72 20.37
CA CYS A 325 18.39 -6.23 20.63
C CYS A 325 18.23 -7.74 20.96
N ASP A 326 19.34 -8.49 20.89
CA ASP A 326 19.52 -9.86 21.33
C ASP A 326 19.25 -10.05 22.83
N GLY A 327 17.99 -10.31 23.16
CA GLY A 327 17.60 -10.82 24.46
C GLY A 327 18.37 -12.10 24.79
N THR A 328 18.71 -12.33 26.07
CA THR A 328 19.66 -13.39 26.54
C THR A 328 19.41 -14.85 26.11
N LYS A 329 18.36 -15.15 25.32
CA LYS A 329 18.01 -16.48 24.82
C LYS A 329 17.47 -16.54 23.39
N ASN A 330 16.99 -15.42 22.83
CA ASN A 330 16.35 -15.36 21.52
C ASN A 330 17.01 -14.24 20.72
N CYS A 331 17.35 -14.55 19.48
CA CYS A 331 17.67 -13.53 18.48
C CYS A 331 16.40 -12.73 18.15
N GLY A 332 16.55 -11.43 17.87
CA GLY A 332 15.43 -10.56 17.52
C GLY A 332 15.85 -9.12 17.25
N HIS A 333 15.07 -8.47 16.40
CA HIS A 333 15.23 -7.08 15.98
C HIS A 333 14.67 -6.07 16.99
N CYS A 334 15.11 -4.82 16.89
CA CYS A 334 14.33 -3.67 17.33
C CYS A 334 14.08 -2.73 16.17
N THR A 335 12.85 -2.25 16.11
CA THR A 335 12.36 -1.25 15.17
C THR A 335 13.18 0.04 15.06
N TRP A 336 14.07 0.37 16.01
CA TRP A 336 14.79 1.65 16.02
C TRP A 336 16.31 1.55 16.20
N CYS A 337 16.91 0.36 16.05
CA CYS A 337 18.35 0.13 16.25
C CYS A 337 19.04 -0.44 14.99
N VAL A 338 20.36 -0.25 14.85
CA VAL A 338 21.11 -0.83 13.71
C VAL A 338 21.11 -2.36 13.70
N GLU A 339 20.76 -2.91 12.53
CA GLU A 339 21.01 -4.29 12.12
C GLU A 339 21.82 -4.33 10.80
N ASP A 340 21.24 -4.81 9.71
CA ASP A 340 21.76 -4.66 8.34
C ASP A 340 20.70 -4.11 7.36
N ALA A 341 21.10 -3.92 6.10
CA ALA A 341 20.28 -3.22 5.10
C ALA A 341 19.16 -4.10 4.55
N GLU A 342 19.41 -5.41 4.51
CA GLU A 342 18.44 -6.44 4.15
C GLU A 342 17.37 -6.56 5.24
N ASP A 343 17.75 -6.58 6.51
CA ASP A 343 16.82 -6.56 7.66
C ASP A 343 15.98 -5.27 7.68
N ALA A 344 16.58 -4.09 7.42
CA ALA A 344 15.85 -2.82 7.37
C ALA A 344 14.69 -2.81 6.36
N TRP A 345 14.88 -3.45 5.20
CA TRP A 345 13.83 -3.65 4.21
C TRP A 345 12.86 -4.77 4.61
N ASN A 346 13.39 -5.93 5.01
CA ASN A 346 12.61 -7.12 5.34
C ASN A 346 11.69 -6.95 6.55
N GLU A 347 12.03 -6.09 7.49
CA GLU A 347 11.19 -5.72 8.64
C GLU A 347 10.38 -4.45 8.34
N GLY A 348 11.00 -3.46 7.69
CA GLY A 348 10.41 -2.13 7.51
C GLY A 348 9.22 -2.14 6.55
N PHE A 349 9.33 -2.83 5.41
CA PHE A 349 8.19 -2.92 4.50
C PHE A 349 7.00 -3.67 5.12
N PRO A 350 7.17 -4.84 5.80
CA PRO A 350 6.08 -5.49 6.51
C PRO A 350 5.47 -4.69 7.67
N THR A 351 6.28 -3.95 8.41
CA THR A 351 5.78 -3.06 9.46
C THR A 351 4.97 -1.90 8.88
N TRP A 352 5.41 -1.27 7.78
CA TRP A 352 4.61 -0.30 7.02
C TRP A 352 3.29 -0.92 6.52
N MET A 353 3.34 -2.12 5.95
CA MET A 353 2.12 -2.83 5.53
C MET A 353 1.15 -3.04 6.72
N GLY A 354 1.69 -3.30 7.91
CA GLY A 354 0.94 -3.45 9.14
C GLY A 354 0.31 -2.17 9.69
N THR A 355 1.00 -1.02 9.56
CA THR A 355 0.41 0.28 9.93
C THR A 355 -0.68 0.67 8.93
N MET A 356 -0.45 0.47 7.63
CA MET A 356 -1.39 0.79 6.56
C MET A 356 -2.71 0.03 6.69
N VAL A 357 -2.67 -1.31 6.77
CA VAL A 357 -3.90 -2.10 6.95
C VAL A 357 -4.61 -1.69 8.24
N GLY A 358 -3.86 -1.47 9.33
CA GLY A 358 -4.41 -1.01 10.61
C GLY A 358 -5.15 0.32 10.51
N ARG A 359 -4.59 1.32 9.82
CA ARG A 359 -5.22 2.64 9.58
C ARG A 359 -6.40 2.57 8.60
N GLN A 360 -6.45 1.57 7.71
CA GLN A 360 -7.58 1.36 6.80
C GLN A 360 -8.76 0.62 7.44
N LEU A 361 -8.59 -0.06 8.59
CA LEU A 361 -9.69 -0.78 9.26
C LEU A 361 -10.91 0.09 9.62
N PRO A 362 -10.77 1.32 10.18
CA PRO A 362 -11.90 2.22 10.42
C PRO A 362 -12.64 2.61 9.14
N GLN A 363 -11.92 2.89 8.05
CA GLN A 363 -12.49 3.34 6.78
C GLN A 363 -13.20 2.21 6.03
N MET A 364 -12.57 1.04 5.92
CA MET A 364 -13.10 -0.09 5.17
C MET A 364 -14.13 -0.91 5.96
N TYR A 365 -13.98 -1.02 7.28
CA TYR A 365 -14.75 -1.93 8.13
C TYR A 365 -15.52 -1.25 9.27
N GLY A 366 -15.33 0.05 9.49
CA GLY A 366 -15.96 0.76 10.61
C GLY A 366 -15.42 0.31 11.98
N VAL A 367 -14.26 -0.35 12.05
CA VAL A 367 -13.69 -0.91 13.29
C VAL A 367 -12.26 -0.41 13.47
N ASN A 368 -11.98 0.25 14.59
CA ASN A 368 -10.61 0.64 14.96
C ASN A 368 -9.76 -0.59 15.29
N PRO A 369 -8.49 -0.66 14.88
CA PRO A 369 -7.59 -1.73 15.32
C PRO A 369 -7.47 -1.75 16.84
N TYR A 370 -7.32 -2.94 17.42
CA TYR A 370 -7.05 -3.15 18.84
C TYR A 370 -5.64 -2.67 19.22
N SER A 371 -4.67 -2.82 18.31
CA SER A 371 -3.32 -2.28 18.47
C SER A 371 -2.83 -1.64 17.17
N MET A 372 -2.51 -0.35 17.22
CA MET A 372 -1.82 0.39 16.17
C MET A 372 -0.49 0.91 16.74
N LEU A 373 0.56 0.93 15.91
CA LEU A 373 1.75 1.73 16.16
C LEU A 373 1.73 2.90 15.18
N SER A 374 2.20 4.08 15.61
CA SER A 374 2.49 5.18 14.69
C SER A 374 3.98 5.24 14.40
N PHE A 375 4.31 5.58 13.17
CA PHE A 375 5.66 5.76 12.64
C PHE A 375 5.88 7.15 12.05
N GLU A 376 4.92 8.04 12.25
CA GLU A 376 4.93 9.47 11.89
C GLU A 376 6.03 10.27 12.61
N TYR A 377 6.74 9.65 13.55
CA TYR A 377 7.86 10.28 14.25
C TYR A 377 9.01 9.29 14.38
N LEU A 378 10.21 9.73 14.04
CA LEU A 378 11.44 8.98 14.31
C LEU A 378 11.61 8.73 15.82
N ALA A 379 12.24 7.61 16.20
CA ALA A 379 12.66 7.35 17.57
C ALA A 379 14.15 6.94 17.67
N LEU A 380 14.72 7.13 18.86
CA LEU A 380 16.12 6.76 19.16
C LEU A 380 16.22 5.27 19.54
N CYS A 381 17.34 4.63 19.20
CA CYS A 381 17.63 3.27 19.66
C CYS A 381 17.72 3.23 21.20
N GLY A 382 16.80 2.51 21.83
CA GLY A 382 16.68 2.42 23.30
C GLY A 382 17.80 1.62 23.99
N ASP A 383 18.47 0.73 23.25
CA ASP A 383 19.57 -0.10 23.77
C ASP A 383 20.92 0.62 23.77
N ASN A 384 21.06 1.69 22.98
CA ASN A 384 22.23 2.56 23.00
C ASN A 384 22.25 3.41 24.28
N THR A 385 23.43 3.58 24.89
CA THR A 385 23.60 4.40 26.10
C THR A 385 24.77 5.38 25.94
N PRO A 386 24.51 6.68 25.68
CA PRO A 386 23.19 7.31 25.50
C PRO A 386 22.45 6.80 24.27
N ALA A 387 21.12 6.92 24.26
CA ALA A 387 20.30 6.59 23.10
C ALA A 387 20.69 7.50 21.92
N THR A 388 20.94 6.91 20.77
CA THR A 388 21.33 7.60 19.53
C THR A 388 20.33 7.27 18.43
N PHE A 389 20.21 8.18 17.46
CA PHE A 389 19.69 7.82 16.17
C PHE A 389 20.77 7.01 15.44
N ASP A 390 20.32 5.91 14.83
CA ASP A 390 21.16 4.86 14.29
C ASP A 390 21.15 4.92 12.75
N ASP A 391 22.00 4.13 12.08
CA ASP A 391 22.15 4.16 10.61
C ASP A 391 20.82 3.83 9.91
N PRO A 392 20.15 4.80 9.23
CA PRO A 392 18.82 4.57 8.65
C PRO A 392 18.87 3.58 7.49
N TRP A 393 20.04 3.36 6.88
CA TRP A 393 20.28 2.30 5.89
C TRP A 393 20.21 0.88 6.46
N ARG A 394 20.10 0.73 7.78
CA ARG A 394 20.16 -0.54 8.51
C ARG A 394 19.14 -0.64 9.65
N ASN A 395 18.07 0.14 9.58
CA ASN A 395 17.14 0.32 10.66
C ASN A 395 15.72 0.32 10.10
N GLU A 396 14.87 -0.56 10.63
CA GLU A 396 13.47 -0.76 10.24
C GLU A 396 12.66 0.55 10.30
N GLY A 397 12.72 1.26 11.44
CA GLY A 397 11.82 2.35 11.78
C GLY A 397 11.96 3.59 10.88
N PRO A 398 13.18 4.09 10.60
CA PRO A 398 13.38 5.14 9.61
C PRO A 398 12.88 4.76 8.22
N PHE A 399 12.89 3.47 7.87
CA PHE A 399 12.34 3.03 6.58
C PHE A 399 10.80 3.01 6.59
N VAL A 400 10.17 2.57 7.68
CA VAL A 400 8.71 2.65 7.86
C VAL A 400 8.24 4.11 7.82
N ALA A 401 8.96 5.01 8.49
CA ALA A 401 8.69 6.44 8.50
C ALA A 401 8.86 7.06 7.10
N LEU A 402 9.93 6.73 6.37
CA LEU A 402 10.07 7.13 4.96
C LEU A 402 8.90 6.67 4.08
N LEU A 403 8.44 5.42 4.22
CA LEU A 403 7.27 4.92 3.50
C LEU A 403 5.95 5.55 3.97
N TRP A 404 5.93 6.18 5.14
CA TRP A 404 4.80 6.94 5.66
C TRP A 404 4.78 8.36 5.06
N ASP A 405 5.89 9.07 5.17
CA ASP A 405 6.13 10.41 4.62
C ASP A 405 6.00 10.52 3.09
N ILE A 406 6.09 9.39 2.36
CA ILE A 406 5.82 9.36 0.92
C ILE A 406 4.32 9.56 0.61
N ILE A 407 3.44 9.05 1.46
CA ILE A 407 2.00 8.87 1.17
C ILE A 407 1.06 9.77 1.99
N ASP A 408 1.54 10.35 3.07
CA ASP A 408 0.72 11.16 3.96
C ASP A 408 0.70 12.65 3.53
N ALA A 409 -0.16 13.45 4.17
CA ALA A 409 -0.37 14.87 3.82
C ALA A 409 0.13 15.84 4.90
N ASN A 410 0.89 15.35 5.89
CA ASN A 410 1.32 16.08 7.08
C ASN A 410 2.75 16.59 6.89
N ASN A 411 2.95 17.60 6.02
CA ASN A 411 4.31 18.08 5.70
C ASN A 411 5.06 18.77 6.87
N GLU A 412 5.68 17.97 7.72
CA GLU A 412 6.25 18.25 9.03
C GLU A 412 7.79 18.36 9.02
N ASP A 413 8.47 18.06 10.12
CA ASP A 413 9.92 18.22 10.33
C ASP A 413 10.29 17.29 11.50
N ASP A 414 10.91 16.14 11.20
CA ASP A 414 11.34 15.14 12.18
C ASP A 414 12.55 15.63 12.96
N THR A 415 12.33 16.59 13.84
CA THR A 415 13.36 17.27 14.64
C THR A 415 14.12 16.39 15.66
N LEU A 416 14.08 15.06 15.55
CA LEU A 416 14.69 14.13 16.50
C LEU A 416 16.23 14.26 16.56
N THR A 417 16.87 14.62 15.45
CA THR A 417 18.33 14.78 15.38
C THR A 417 18.76 16.09 14.72
N PRO A 418 20.00 16.58 14.97
CA PRO A 418 20.59 17.66 14.18
C PRO A 418 20.70 17.36 12.67
N GLU A 419 20.75 16.08 12.29
CA GLU A 419 20.87 15.63 10.91
C GLU A 419 19.53 15.68 10.13
N THR A 420 18.42 15.47 10.84
CA THR A 420 17.02 15.42 10.33
C THR A 420 16.30 16.76 10.49
N SER A 421 16.60 17.50 11.55
CA SER A 421 15.97 18.80 11.83
C SER A 421 16.18 19.85 10.73
N GLY A 422 15.08 20.45 10.30
CA GLY A 422 15.05 21.52 9.29
C GLY A 422 14.86 21.02 7.86
N TRP A 423 14.71 19.70 7.67
CA TRP A 423 14.13 19.10 6.48
C TRP A 423 12.64 18.87 6.70
N LYS A 424 11.96 18.41 5.65
CA LYS A 424 10.53 18.11 5.68
C LYS A 424 10.29 16.95 4.74
N ASP A 425 9.33 16.10 5.05
CA ASP A 425 8.61 15.41 4.01
C ASP A 425 7.97 16.44 3.06
N ARG A 426 8.08 16.17 1.77
CA ARG A 426 7.57 17.03 0.68
C ARG A 426 6.67 16.28 -0.26
N LEU A 427 6.54 14.97 -0.06
CA LEU A 427 5.69 14.10 -0.82
C LEU A 427 4.31 14.06 -0.15
N THR A 428 3.32 13.79 -0.98
CA THR A 428 1.92 13.52 -0.60
C THR A 428 1.34 12.76 -1.78
N LEU A 429 1.81 11.53 -1.94
CA LEU A 429 1.45 10.63 -3.03
C LEU A 429 0.43 9.60 -2.53
N ASP A 430 -0.08 8.77 -3.44
CA ASP A 430 -0.86 7.61 -3.05
C ASP A 430 0.08 6.39 -2.84
N THR A 431 -0.44 5.35 -2.20
CA THR A 431 0.22 4.05 -2.00
C THR A 431 0.77 3.42 -3.28
N ASP A 432 0.14 3.72 -4.43
CA ASP A 432 0.58 3.34 -5.77
C ASP A 432 2.06 3.66 -6.04
N ALA A 433 2.58 4.81 -5.57
CA ALA A 433 3.99 5.18 -5.78
C ALA A 433 4.98 4.25 -5.06
N ILE A 434 4.56 3.66 -3.92
CA ILE A 434 5.33 2.62 -3.24
C ILE A 434 5.18 1.29 -3.98
N TRP A 435 3.95 0.94 -4.36
CA TRP A 435 3.67 -0.31 -5.08
C TRP A 435 4.37 -0.40 -6.43
N ASP A 436 4.48 0.70 -7.19
CA ASP A 436 5.23 0.80 -8.46
C ASP A 436 6.67 0.31 -8.31
N VAL A 437 7.38 0.80 -7.28
CA VAL A 437 8.77 0.39 -6.97
C VAL A 437 8.81 -1.06 -6.49
N VAL A 438 7.90 -1.46 -5.61
CA VAL A 438 7.88 -2.84 -5.10
C VAL A 438 7.63 -3.84 -6.24
N TRP A 439 6.75 -3.54 -7.19
CA TRP A 439 6.42 -4.41 -8.33
C TRP A 439 7.45 -4.35 -9.45
N GLY A 440 7.91 -3.15 -9.81
CA GLY A 440 8.82 -2.92 -10.93
C GLY A 440 10.27 -3.30 -10.62
N ASP A 441 10.76 -2.87 -9.46
CA ASP A 441 12.19 -2.94 -9.11
C ASP A 441 12.55 -4.07 -8.15
N ALA A 442 11.55 -4.64 -7.44
CA ALA A 442 11.71 -5.73 -6.46
C ALA A 442 12.89 -5.49 -5.47
N PRO A 443 12.88 -4.38 -4.72
CA PRO A 443 13.99 -3.97 -3.87
C PRO A 443 14.30 -4.99 -2.76
N LEU A 444 15.57 -5.02 -2.34
CA LEU A 444 16.07 -5.91 -1.28
C LEU A 444 16.61 -5.13 -0.07
N THR A 445 16.76 -3.81 -0.21
CA THR A 445 17.27 -2.86 0.79
C THR A 445 16.57 -1.50 0.63
N PRO A 446 16.61 -0.60 1.64
CA PRO A 446 16.14 0.78 1.49
C PRO A 446 16.82 1.55 0.35
N LEU A 447 18.08 1.20 0.01
CA LEU A 447 18.81 1.83 -1.10
C LEU A 447 18.29 1.40 -2.46
N ASP A 448 17.94 0.12 -2.63
CA ASP A 448 17.31 -0.37 -3.85
C ASP A 448 15.95 0.30 -4.04
N PHE A 449 15.15 0.41 -2.97
CA PHE A 449 13.86 1.10 -3.00
C PHE A 449 14.02 2.57 -3.41
N LEU A 450 14.87 3.35 -2.74
CA LEU A 450 15.10 4.77 -3.08
C LEU A 450 15.69 4.95 -4.48
N THR A 451 16.47 4.00 -4.98
CA THR A 451 17.00 4.02 -6.35
C THR A 451 15.89 3.78 -7.38
N GLY A 452 15.03 2.78 -7.17
CA GLY A 452 13.85 2.53 -8.01
C GLY A 452 12.88 3.71 -8.00
N PHE A 453 12.58 4.24 -6.81
CA PHE A 453 11.72 5.41 -6.62
C PHE A 453 12.22 6.64 -7.38
N LEU A 454 13.52 6.95 -7.30
CA LEU A 454 14.12 8.04 -8.09
C LEU A 454 14.12 7.76 -9.60
N GLY A 455 14.19 6.50 -10.01
CA GLY A 455 14.08 6.08 -11.41
C GLY A 455 12.68 6.28 -11.98
N ASN A 456 11.65 5.92 -11.21
CA ASN A 456 10.24 5.98 -11.61
C ASN A 456 9.66 7.40 -11.48
N HIS A 457 10.15 8.21 -10.52
CA HIS A 457 9.63 9.54 -10.21
C HIS A 457 10.68 10.67 -10.39
N LEU A 458 11.40 10.66 -11.52
CA LEU A 458 12.46 11.63 -11.84
C LEU A 458 12.09 13.12 -11.64
N SER A 459 10.82 13.49 -11.84
CA SER A 459 10.32 14.87 -11.63
C SER A 459 10.22 15.27 -10.15
N LEU A 460 10.10 14.31 -9.24
CA LEU A 460 9.96 14.50 -7.79
C LEU A 460 11.30 14.41 -7.05
N ARG A 461 12.40 14.13 -7.76
CA ARG A 461 13.76 13.92 -7.23
C ARG A 461 14.15 14.78 -6.01
N LYS A 462 13.87 16.09 -6.05
CA LYS A 462 14.21 17.00 -4.95
C LYS A 462 13.33 16.77 -3.72
N ASP A 463 12.03 16.58 -3.94
CA ASP A 463 11.05 16.33 -2.87
C ASP A 463 11.27 14.93 -2.26
N VAL A 464 11.65 13.94 -3.09
CA VAL A 464 12.16 12.63 -2.65
C VAL A 464 13.40 12.78 -1.79
N TRP A 465 14.39 13.58 -2.19
CA TRP A 465 15.58 13.82 -1.37
C TRP A 465 15.23 14.50 -0.04
N GLU A 466 14.40 15.55 -0.04
CA GLU A 466 14.07 16.28 1.21
C GLU A 466 13.31 15.37 2.19
N THR A 467 12.43 14.50 1.67
CA THR A 467 11.67 13.50 2.43
C THR A 467 12.56 12.36 2.95
N ALA A 468 13.47 11.85 2.12
CA ALA A 468 14.48 10.88 2.54
C ALA A 468 15.39 11.48 3.63
N ARG A 469 15.75 12.76 3.50
CA ARG A 469 16.57 13.51 4.45
C ARG A 469 15.86 13.80 5.78
N ASN A 470 14.54 14.04 5.76
CA ASN A 470 13.68 14.08 6.95
C ASN A 470 13.85 12.78 7.77
N ASN A 471 13.85 11.64 7.08
CA ASN A 471 14.06 10.30 7.65
C ASN A 471 15.53 9.92 7.89
N GLY A 472 16.46 10.88 7.72
CA GLY A 472 17.89 10.72 7.98
C GLY A 472 18.71 10.11 6.83
N TYR A 473 18.07 9.60 5.77
CA TYR A 473 18.75 9.09 4.59
C TYR A 473 19.48 10.22 3.87
N GLU A 474 20.77 10.02 3.60
CA GLU A 474 21.51 10.88 2.68
C GLU A 474 21.68 10.15 1.35
N ILE A 475 20.82 10.49 0.37
CA ILE A 475 20.86 9.92 -0.98
C ILE A 475 21.63 10.78 -1.97
N ASP A 476 21.95 12.03 -1.58
CA ASP A 476 22.84 12.90 -2.33
C ASP A 476 24.29 12.74 -1.82
N THR A 477 25.19 12.33 -2.69
CA THR A 477 26.63 12.24 -2.36
C THR A 477 27.48 13.20 -3.19
N GLN A 478 26.88 14.01 -4.06
CA GLN A 478 27.55 14.86 -5.03
C GLN A 478 27.07 16.30 -4.89
N ALA A 479 27.74 17.05 -4.01
CA ALA A 479 27.46 18.47 -3.85
C ALA A 479 27.38 19.20 -5.20
N PRO A 480 26.30 19.98 -5.46
CA PRO A 480 26.02 20.59 -6.75
C PRO A 480 27.23 21.35 -7.31
N PRO A 481 27.46 21.30 -8.64
CA PRO A 481 28.50 22.09 -9.27
C PRO A 481 28.21 23.60 -9.12
N LEU A 482 29.19 24.43 -9.49
CA LEU A 482 28.97 25.88 -9.44
C LEU A 482 27.80 26.29 -10.36
N PRO A 483 26.92 27.23 -9.91
CA PRO A 483 25.84 27.77 -10.72
C PRO A 483 26.34 28.26 -12.09
N PHE A 484 25.66 27.86 -13.16
CA PHE A 484 25.99 28.30 -14.51
C PHE A 484 25.27 29.61 -14.85
N VAL A 485 25.86 30.37 -15.78
CA VAL A 485 25.34 31.69 -16.22
C VAL A 485 25.22 32.69 -15.07
N PHE A 486 26.25 32.82 -14.24
CA PHE A 486 26.36 33.95 -13.30
C PHE A 486 26.55 35.26 -14.09
N SER A 487 25.56 36.13 -14.02
CA SER A 487 25.50 37.41 -14.73
C SER A 487 24.92 38.50 -13.83
N SER A 488 25.06 39.75 -14.26
CA SER A 488 24.43 40.90 -13.61
C SER A 488 23.82 41.81 -14.66
N SER A 489 22.57 42.20 -14.45
CA SER A 489 21.83 43.11 -15.32
C SER A 489 22.22 44.58 -15.07
N SER A 490 22.55 44.93 -13.82
CA SER A 490 22.93 46.30 -13.46
C SER A 490 24.44 46.58 -13.53
N HIS A 491 25.31 45.55 -13.54
CA HIS A 491 26.76 45.71 -13.49
C HIS A 491 27.49 44.84 -14.53
N GLN A 492 28.39 45.41 -15.33
CA GLN A 492 29.32 44.58 -16.11
C GLN A 492 30.40 43.96 -15.19
N PRO A 493 30.64 42.63 -15.25
CA PRO A 493 31.71 41.98 -14.49
C PRO A 493 33.08 42.64 -14.73
N GLY A 494 33.75 43.02 -13.65
CA GLY A 494 35.06 43.68 -13.69
C GLY A 494 35.05 45.19 -13.98
N VAL A 495 33.89 45.79 -14.22
CA VAL A 495 33.74 47.24 -14.42
C VAL A 495 33.34 47.90 -13.10
N ALA A 496 34.02 49.00 -12.74
CA ALA A 496 33.66 49.77 -11.55
C ALA A 496 32.39 50.58 -11.81
N SER A 497 31.40 50.43 -10.93
CA SER A 497 30.14 51.19 -10.95
C SER A 497 30.12 52.25 -9.85
N SER A 498 29.33 53.30 -10.06
CA SER A 498 28.95 54.26 -9.02
C SER A 498 27.66 53.87 -8.29
N ASP A 499 26.93 52.89 -8.81
CA ASP A 499 25.83 52.24 -8.11
C ASP A 499 26.40 51.27 -7.06
N GLY A 500 25.77 51.25 -5.88
CA GLY A 500 26.11 50.33 -4.79
C GLY A 500 25.24 49.07 -4.77
N THR A 501 24.24 48.97 -5.66
CA THR A 501 23.24 47.92 -5.68
C THR A 501 23.44 47.00 -6.89
N VAL A 502 23.91 45.77 -6.66
CA VAL A 502 24.15 44.80 -7.73
C VAL A 502 22.99 43.82 -7.85
N ASP A 503 22.39 43.76 -9.03
CA ASP A 503 21.40 42.75 -9.39
C ASP A 503 22.14 41.55 -9.97
N LEU A 504 21.93 40.37 -9.40
CA LEU A 504 22.62 39.14 -9.79
C LEU A 504 21.60 38.12 -10.29
N TYR A 505 21.89 37.55 -11.45
CA TYR A 505 21.11 36.46 -12.04
C TYR A 505 22.01 35.25 -12.26
N TRP A 506 21.55 34.07 -11.89
CA TRP A 506 22.19 32.81 -12.15
C TRP A 506 21.13 31.72 -12.34
N LEU A 507 21.47 30.68 -13.10
CA LEU A 507 20.67 29.46 -13.13
C LEU A 507 21.11 28.57 -11.98
N ALA A 508 20.16 27.90 -11.31
CA ALA A 508 20.48 26.87 -10.32
C ALA A 508 21.39 25.82 -10.98
N ALA A 509 22.38 25.31 -10.25
CA ALA A 509 23.24 24.26 -10.80
C ALA A 509 22.41 23.00 -11.11
N PRO A 510 22.77 22.22 -12.15
CA PRO A 510 22.13 20.93 -12.38
C PRO A 510 22.59 19.99 -11.27
N ASP A 511 21.67 19.23 -10.71
CA ASP A 511 21.91 18.42 -9.53
C ASP A 511 21.27 17.03 -9.65
N ASP A 512 21.85 16.03 -8.98
CA ASP A 512 21.35 14.66 -9.00
C ASP A 512 20.33 14.34 -7.89
N ALA A 513 20.22 15.16 -6.84
CA ALA A 513 19.20 14.99 -5.80
C ALA A 513 18.79 16.29 -5.04
N SER A 514 19.62 16.80 -4.13
CA SER A 514 19.22 17.80 -3.11
C SER A 514 18.99 19.21 -3.64
N GLY A 515 19.66 19.55 -4.73
CA GLY A 515 19.82 20.92 -5.20
C GLY A 515 20.66 21.78 -4.25
N ILE A 516 20.65 23.10 -4.47
CA ILE A 516 21.47 24.02 -3.69
C ILE A 516 20.69 24.52 -2.46
N ALA A 517 21.15 24.14 -1.26
CA ALA A 517 20.62 24.63 0.02
C ALA A 517 20.71 26.17 0.18
N GLY A 518 21.63 26.83 -0.54
CA GLY A 518 21.66 28.29 -0.66
C GLY A 518 22.87 28.82 -1.43
N HIS A 519 22.70 29.99 -2.04
CA HIS A 519 23.78 30.70 -2.74
C HIS A 519 24.32 31.85 -1.88
N SER A 520 25.64 31.97 -1.75
CA SER A 520 26.29 33.11 -1.09
C SER A 520 27.21 33.87 -2.06
N PRO A 521 26.80 35.06 -2.57
CA PRO A 521 27.66 35.87 -3.43
C PRO A 521 28.74 36.58 -2.61
N ALA A 522 30.01 36.34 -2.93
CA ALA A 522 31.16 36.99 -2.29
C ALA A 522 31.60 38.23 -3.08
N ALA A 523 31.20 39.43 -2.64
CA ALA A 523 31.61 40.69 -3.25
C ALA A 523 32.98 41.15 -2.71
N ILE A 524 34.02 41.16 -3.56
CA ILE A 524 35.34 41.70 -3.20
C ILE A 524 35.36 43.21 -3.44
N GLY A 525 35.08 43.99 -2.40
CA GLY A 525 35.12 45.46 -2.42
C GLY A 525 36.52 46.02 -2.67
N GLY A 526 36.85 46.27 -3.95
CA GLY A 526 38.12 46.84 -4.40
C GLY A 526 38.31 48.32 -4.06
N ALA A 527 38.32 48.68 -2.77
CA ALA A 527 38.36 50.05 -2.27
C ALA A 527 39.71 50.77 -2.52
N ARG A 528 39.98 51.17 -3.76
CA ARG A 528 41.02 52.16 -4.10
C ARG A 528 40.64 53.51 -3.47
N ARG A 529 41.15 53.78 -2.27
CA ARG A 529 41.00 55.07 -1.58
C ARG A 529 41.73 56.21 -2.30
N SER A 530 41.11 56.79 -3.34
CA SER A 530 41.50 58.10 -3.86
C SER A 530 41.18 59.18 -2.81
N ARG A 531 42.20 59.66 -2.10
CA ARG A 531 42.04 60.73 -1.10
C ARG A 531 41.70 62.07 -1.77
N HIS A 532 40.43 62.46 -1.75
CA HIS A 532 40.06 63.89 -1.79
C HIS A 532 38.93 64.21 -0.82
N HIS A 533 39.25 65.04 0.18
CA HIS A 533 38.31 65.92 0.90
C HIS A 533 38.03 67.15 0.01
N PRO A 534 36.91 67.92 0.19
CA PRO A 534 36.40 68.32 1.51
C PRO A 534 34.86 68.44 1.72
N GLN A 535 34.49 68.50 3.01
CA GLN A 535 33.36 69.21 3.67
C GLN A 535 32.02 69.49 2.93
N LEU A 536 30.88 69.07 3.53
CA LEU A 536 29.96 69.94 4.31
C LEU A 536 28.68 69.23 4.84
N ARG A 537 28.25 69.68 6.04
CA ARG A 537 26.88 69.69 6.64
C ARG A 537 26.04 68.40 6.77
N ARG A 538 25.74 68.08 8.04
CA ARG A 538 24.61 67.23 8.47
C ARG A 538 23.26 67.93 8.27
N ARG A 539 22.24 67.14 7.93
CA ARG A 539 20.86 67.27 8.39
C ARG A 539 20.35 65.87 8.72
N ASP A 540 19.55 65.75 9.78
CA ASP A 540 18.95 64.50 10.23
C ASP A 540 17.71 64.16 9.38
N PRO A 541 17.37 62.88 9.19
CA PRO A 541 16.04 62.45 8.79
C PRO A 541 15.23 61.85 9.95
N VAL A 542 13.91 61.93 9.80
CA VAL A 542 12.87 61.48 10.72
C VAL A 542 12.58 59.99 10.50
N HIS A 543 12.17 59.27 11.55
CA HIS A 543 11.60 57.92 11.46
C HIS A 543 10.15 57.98 10.95
N ASP A 544 9.81 57.11 10.00
CA ASP A 544 8.45 56.58 9.84
C ASP A 544 8.54 55.11 9.37
N ASP A 545 7.76 54.23 9.97
CA ASP A 545 7.68 52.80 9.68
C ASP A 545 6.57 52.52 8.65
N GLN A 546 6.75 51.53 7.76
CA GLN A 546 5.71 50.75 7.05
C GLN A 546 6.35 49.46 6.41
N PRO A 547 5.57 48.43 6.04
CA PRO A 547 5.97 47.03 6.21
C PRO A 547 6.67 46.35 5.00
N ALA A 548 7.10 45.09 5.24
CA ALA A 548 8.12 44.38 4.47
C ALA A 548 7.63 43.68 3.17
N GLY A 549 8.48 43.78 2.14
CA GLY A 549 8.63 42.81 1.05
C GLY A 549 10.10 42.34 0.98
N ARG A 550 10.36 41.06 0.68
CA ARG A 550 11.72 40.49 0.74
C ARG A 550 12.53 40.78 -0.55
N HIS A 551 13.32 41.84 -0.53
CA HIS A 551 14.51 42.00 -1.40
C HIS A 551 15.78 41.80 -0.55
N LEU A 552 16.76 41.03 -1.04
CA LEU A 552 18.06 40.89 -0.37
C LEU A 552 19.02 42.04 -0.77
N VAL A 553 18.86 43.20 -0.12
CA VAL A 553 19.81 44.31 -0.28
C VAL A 553 21.00 44.10 0.67
N VAL A 554 22.19 43.88 0.11
CA VAL A 554 23.42 43.72 0.89
C VAL A 554 23.97 45.09 1.30
N HIS A 555 23.73 45.50 2.55
CA HIS A 555 24.34 46.71 3.13
C HIS A 555 25.58 46.38 3.97
N ASP A 556 26.69 47.09 3.72
CA ASP A 556 27.98 46.95 4.42
C ASP A 556 27.96 47.55 5.86
N PRO A 557 28.16 46.75 6.93
CA PRO A 557 28.06 47.22 8.31
C PRO A 557 29.44 47.39 8.99
N PHE A 558 30.14 48.50 8.76
CA PHE A 558 31.35 48.87 9.51
C PHE A 558 31.18 50.09 10.44
N ALA A 559 30.66 49.85 11.64
CA ALA A 559 30.71 50.82 12.75
C ALA A 559 31.02 50.13 14.10
N ARG A 560 32.31 50.01 14.47
CA ARG A 560 32.72 49.61 15.84
C ARG A 560 32.92 50.85 16.74
N PRO A 561 32.41 50.85 17.98
CA PRO A 561 32.54 51.98 18.89
C PRO A 561 33.94 52.09 19.53
N ARG A 562 34.33 53.32 19.86
CA ARG A 562 35.60 53.61 20.56
C ARG A 562 35.51 53.29 22.06
N ARG A 563 36.51 52.62 22.62
CA ARG A 563 36.93 52.76 24.04
C ARG A 563 38.39 53.26 24.11
N PRO A 564 38.80 53.99 25.15
CA PRO A 564 40.08 54.72 25.16
C PRO A 564 41.26 53.93 25.74
N LEU A 565 42.44 54.17 25.14
CA LEU A 565 43.82 54.26 25.70
C LEU A 565 44.14 53.46 26.99
N GLU A 566 45.18 52.63 27.02
CA GLU A 566 46.59 53.10 27.07
C GLU A 566 47.68 52.06 26.70
N ARG A 567 48.86 52.58 26.25
CA ARG A 567 50.25 52.03 26.35
C ARG A 567 50.74 50.77 25.58
N ARG A 568 51.26 51.04 24.37
CA ARG A 568 52.66 50.85 23.87
C ARG A 568 53.40 49.47 23.90
N LEU A 569 54.04 49.19 22.74
CA LEU A 569 55.30 48.43 22.48
C LEU A 569 55.20 46.88 22.60
N CYS A 570 55.74 46.04 21.70
CA CYS A 570 56.70 46.20 20.58
C CYS A 570 56.30 45.41 19.29
N ASP A 571 56.98 45.71 18.18
CA ASP A 571 56.98 44.97 16.90
C ASP A 571 57.51 43.52 16.98
N VAL A 572 57.13 42.64 16.02
CA VAL A 572 58.03 42.12 14.94
C VAL A 572 57.29 41.21 13.93
N ARG A 573 57.32 41.65 12.66
CA ARG A 573 57.26 40.96 11.35
C ARG A 573 56.82 39.48 11.18
N ALA A 574 55.80 39.34 10.32
CA ALA A 574 55.76 38.60 9.04
C ALA A 574 56.28 37.15 8.88
N GLY A 575 55.46 36.32 8.22
CA GLY A 575 55.87 35.07 7.57
C GLY A 575 54.66 34.31 6.99
N ASP A 576 54.61 34.14 5.66
CA ASP A 576 53.70 33.20 4.99
C ASP A 576 54.06 31.74 5.33
N HIS A 577 53.14 30.78 5.13
CA HIS A 577 53.38 29.62 4.27
C HIS A 577 52.19 28.66 4.12
N LEU A 578 52.12 28.06 2.93
CA LEU A 578 51.38 26.84 2.57
C LEU A 578 51.87 25.62 3.36
N GLY A 579 51.02 24.60 3.55
CA GLY A 579 51.48 23.29 4.02
C GLY A 579 50.38 22.25 4.20
N ALA A 580 50.31 21.26 3.31
CA ALA A 580 49.51 20.05 3.49
C ALA A 580 50.28 19.01 4.34
N GLY A 581 49.59 18.00 4.88
CA GLY A 581 50.24 16.73 5.24
C GLY A 581 49.78 16.06 6.54
N CYS A 582 49.15 14.89 6.36
CA CYS A 582 48.96 13.77 7.29
C CYS A 582 49.94 13.67 8.49
N CYS A 583 49.43 13.34 9.70
CA CYS A 583 49.53 11.97 10.23
C CYS A 583 48.92 11.76 11.64
N ARG A 584 48.58 10.49 11.88
CA ARG A 584 47.89 9.89 13.03
C ARG A 584 48.53 10.06 14.43
N ALA A 585 47.64 9.91 15.43
CA ALA A 585 47.78 9.17 16.70
C ALA A 585 48.38 9.84 17.95
N GLY A 586 47.73 9.57 19.10
CA GLY A 586 48.45 9.32 20.36
C GLY A 586 47.95 10.00 21.64
N ASN A 587 46.81 9.53 22.16
CA ASN A 587 46.45 9.38 23.59
C ASN A 587 47.01 10.30 24.72
N ASP A 588 46.07 10.71 25.57
CA ASP A 588 46.12 10.72 27.04
C ASP A 588 47.23 11.48 27.78
N LEU A 589 46.83 12.51 28.53
CA LEU A 589 46.77 12.39 30.00
C LEU A 589 45.95 13.51 30.66
N ALA A 590 45.11 13.11 31.62
CA ALA A 590 44.29 14.01 32.42
C ALA A 590 45.06 14.63 33.60
N ALA A 591 44.61 15.80 34.06
CA ALA A 591 44.15 16.07 35.44
C ALA A 591 44.32 17.55 35.83
N GLY A 592 43.33 18.14 36.52
CA GLY A 592 43.61 19.37 37.28
C GLY A 592 42.42 20.24 37.70
N LEU A 593 41.78 19.88 38.82
CA LEU A 593 41.25 20.82 39.83
C LEU A 593 40.11 21.80 39.46
N GLY A 594 38.92 21.57 40.04
CA GLY A 594 38.05 22.66 40.52
C GLY A 594 38.53 23.17 41.90
N PRO A 595 37.70 23.87 42.71
CA PRO A 595 36.27 24.17 42.54
C PRO A 595 35.90 25.66 42.71
N GLY A 596 34.62 26.01 42.50
CA GLY A 596 34.05 27.31 42.84
C GLY A 596 32.53 27.24 43.06
N ALA A 597 32.06 27.62 44.26
CA ALA A 597 30.64 27.61 44.61
C ALA A 597 29.96 28.96 44.29
N GLY A 598 28.66 28.94 43.97
CA GLY A 598 27.90 30.16 43.62
C GLY A 598 26.39 29.95 43.67
N ALA A 599 25.77 30.31 44.79
CA ALA A 599 24.38 30.05 45.16
C ALA A 599 23.30 30.82 44.36
N ALA A 600 22.08 30.24 44.36
CA ALA A 600 20.82 30.85 44.86
C ALA A 600 19.62 31.07 43.91
N ALA A 601 18.46 30.66 44.45
CA ALA A 601 17.12 31.26 44.39
C ALA A 601 16.17 30.94 43.21
N GLY A 602 14.91 30.62 43.56
CA GLY A 602 13.78 30.50 42.63
C GLY A 602 12.77 29.42 43.04
N ALA A 603 11.98 29.65 44.10
CA ALA A 603 10.89 28.74 44.51
C ALA A 603 9.57 29.50 44.64
N GLU A 604 8.47 28.92 44.17
CA GLU A 604 7.11 29.30 44.60
C GLU A 604 6.26 28.06 44.90
N LEU A 605 5.61 28.08 46.06
CA LEU A 605 4.54 27.16 46.46
C LEU A 605 3.19 27.83 46.18
N ARG A 606 2.17 27.04 45.82
CA ARG A 606 0.79 27.29 46.26
C ARG A 606 0.12 26.01 46.79
N GLN A 607 -0.86 26.21 47.66
CA GLN A 607 -1.32 25.23 48.66
C GLN A 607 -2.72 24.67 48.33
N HIS A 608 -3.04 23.50 48.90
CA HIS A 608 -4.38 22.88 48.93
C HIS A 608 -5.46 23.77 49.61
N PRO A 609 -6.74 23.38 49.53
CA PRO A 609 -7.31 22.61 50.65
C PRO A 609 -8.14 21.37 50.23
N ALA A 610 -8.72 20.66 51.20
CA ALA A 610 -9.09 19.24 51.13
C ALA A 610 -10.46 18.88 51.76
N ALA A 611 -10.69 17.57 51.97
CA ALA A 611 -11.82 16.88 52.65
C ALA A 611 -13.05 16.57 51.75
N ALA A 612 -13.77 15.43 51.84
CA ALA A 612 -13.78 14.24 52.72
C ALA A 612 -14.52 13.07 51.98
N LYS A 613 -14.80 11.83 52.48
CA LYS A 613 -14.81 11.18 53.81
C LYS A 613 -14.75 9.64 53.66
N THR A 614 -14.27 8.90 54.67
CA THR A 614 -14.31 7.40 54.75
C THR A 614 -15.55 6.89 55.55
N PRO A 615 -15.98 5.61 55.45
CA PRO A 615 -15.39 4.48 56.22
C PRO A 615 -15.42 3.10 55.49
N GLY A 616 -14.76 2.00 55.90
CA GLY A 616 -13.75 1.76 56.95
C GLY A 616 -14.00 0.51 57.82
N ARG A 617 -13.13 -0.54 57.76
CA ARG A 617 -12.75 -1.53 58.83
C ARG A 617 -11.85 -2.66 58.26
N ARG A 618 -10.58 -2.83 58.71
CA ARG A 618 -10.04 -3.63 59.87
C ARG A 618 -9.92 -5.16 59.60
N ARG A 619 -8.89 -5.92 60.05
CA ARG A 619 -7.52 -5.67 60.61
C ARG A 619 -6.81 -7.02 60.87
N ALA A 620 -5.49 -7.15 60.63
CA ALA A 620 -4.46 -7.94 61.39
C ALA A 620 -3.13 -7.93 60.58
N HIS A 621 -2.07 -7.23 60.99
CA HIS A 621 -0.98 -7.65 61.92
C HIS A 621 -0.17 -8.87 61.43
N VAL A 622 1.17 -8.92 61.41
CA VAL A 622 2.34 -8.00 61.50
C VAL A 622 3.57 -8.94 61.69
N VAL A 623 4.76 -8.59 61.17
CA VAL A 623 6.11 -8.70 61.78
C VAL A 623 7.20 -8.56 60.71
N GLU A 624 8.11 -7.62 60.93
CA GLU A 624 9.37 -7.34 60.22
C GLU A 624 10.55 -8.00 61.01
N PRO A 625 11.77 -8.20 60.47
CA PRO A 625 12.74 -7.09 60.37
C PRO A 625 13.81 -7.20 59.26
N GLY A 626 14.64 -6.15 59.09
CA GLY A 626 15.82 -6.10 58.20
C GLY A 626 17.20 -5.96 58.89
N CYS A 627 18.20 -5.42 58.16
CA CYS A 627 19.60 -5.13 58.54
C CYS A 627 20.55 -6.35 58.68
N ARG A 628 21.81 -6.40 58.22
CA ARG A 628 22.85 -5.34 58.07
C ARG A 628 24.12 -5.82 57.31
N GLU A 629 24.85 -4.87 56.72
CA GLU A 629 26.33 -4.78 56.49
C GLU A 629 27.23 -5.99 56.12
N SER A 630 28.04 -5.83 55.06
CA SER A 630 29.52 -5.85 55.18
C SER A 630 30.24 -5.22 53.96
N ARG A 631 31.51 -4.83 54.16
CA ARG A 631 32.35 -4.01 53.23
C ARG A 631 33.47 -4.87 52.61
N HIS A 632 33.96 -4.56 51.40
CA HIS A 632 35.28 -3.90 51.19
C HIS A 632 35.69 -3.69 49.71
N ARG A 633 36.63 -2.76 49.50
CA ARG A 633 37.25 -2.36 48.23
C ARG A 633 38.51 -3.18 47.88
N HIS A 634 38.85 -3.22 46.57
CA HIS A 634 40.19 -3.43 45.95
C HIS A 634 40.95 -4.71 46.35
N ASP A 635 41.84 -5.29 45.55
CA ASP A 635 42.77 -4.75 44.54
C ASP A 635 43.21 -5.88 43.58
N GLY A 636 44.11 -5.62 42.61
CA GLY A 636 45.06 -6.67 42.17
C GLY A 636 44.98 -7.21 40.74
N ARG A 637 45.29 -6.36 39.77
CA ARG A 637 46.25 -6.60 38.66
C ARG A 637 46.71 -8.05 38.30
N ARG A 638 46.72 -8.28 36.98
CA ARG A 638 47.78 -8.90 36.12
C ARG A 638 47.81 -10.41 35.82
N ARG A 639 47.99 -10.65 34.50
CA ARG A 639 48.77 -11.70 33.80
C ARG A 639 48.15 -13.09 33.59
N ALA A 640 47.67 -13.27 32.35
CA ALA A 640 48.28 -14.10 31.30
C ALA A 640 48.38 -15.63 31.43
N HIS A 641 48.08 -16.25 30.28
CA HIS A 641 48.57 -17.52 29.73
C HIS A 641 47.89 -18.86 30.06
N ARG A 642 47.65 -19.56 28.93
CA ARG A 642 47.72 -21.01 28.67
C ARG A 642 46.51 -21.89 29.04
N CYS A 643 45.76 -22.18 27.98
CA CYS A 643 45.25 -23.53 27.72
C CYS A 643 46.30 -24.62 28.02
N ALA A 644 45.92 -25.66 28.78
CA ALA A 644 46.18 -27.06 28.41
C ALA A 644 45.47 -28.08 29.34
N ARG A 645 44.61 -28.92 28.75
CA ARG A 645 44.37 -30.35 29.04
C ARG A 645 44.15 -30.80 30.50
N ARG A 646 42.99 -31.44 30.75
CA ARG A 646 42.87 -32.87 31.17
C ARG A 646 41.41 -33.40 31.18
N ARG A 647 41.18 -34.49 30.44
CA ARG A 647 40.28 -35.62 30.82
C ARG A 647 41.06 -36.51 31.84
N PRO A 648 40.51 -37.55 32.54
CA PRO A 648 39.26 -38.32 32.28
C PRO A 648 38.46 -38.79 33.54
N GLY A 649 37.47 -39.68 33.34
CA GLY A 649 36.82 -40.53 34.36
C GLY A 649 35.30 -40.25 34.52
N ALA A 650 34.29 -41.10 34.29
CA ALA A 650 34.09 -42.56 34.10
C ALA A 650 33.50 -43.32 35.33
N GLY A 651 32.33 -43.95 35.11
CA GLY A 651 31.63 -44.92 36.01
C GLY A 651 30.64 -44.31 37.03
N LEU A 652 29.66 -45.03 37.60
CA LEU A 652 29.06 -46.36 37.32
C LEU A 652 27.79 -46.56 38.24
N GLY A 653 26.82 -47.42 37.86
CA GLY A 653 25.68 -47.87 38.72
C GLY A 653 24.30 -47.29 38.33
N ALA A 654 23.19 -48.03 38.13
CA ALA A 654 22.53 -49.12 38.89
C ALA A 654 21.75 -48.60 40.14
N ASP A 655 20.52 -49.00 40.50
CA ASP A 655 19.48 -49.89 39.92
C ASP A 655 18.09 -49.55 40.55
N ARG A 656 16.98 -50.05 39.96
CA ARG A 656 15.59 -50.25 40.49
C ARG A 656 14.98 -49.39 41.62
N GLY A 657 13.70 -49.01 41.42
CA GLY A 657 12.75 -48.76 42.53
C GLY A 657 11.28 -48.48 42.13
N ARG A 658 10.42 -49.50 42.05
CA ARG A 658 8.94 -49.32 41.94
C ARG A 658 8.31 -49.05 43.32
N ARG A 659 7.27 -48.20 43.40
CA ARG A 659 6.00 -48.45 44.16
C ARG A 659 4.96 -47.31 44.03
N ALA A 660 3.71 -47.69 43.71
CA ALA A 660 2.47 -47.03 44.16
C ALA A 660 2.05 -47.67 45.52
N PRO A 661 0.87 -47.40 46.18
CA PRO A 661 -0.28 -46.56 45.81
C PRO A 661 -0.89 -45.72 47.00
N GLY A 662 -2.07 -45.09 46.82
CA GLY A 662 -2.88 -44.55 47.94
C GLY A 662 -4.24 -43.92 47.54
N ARG A 663 -5.32 -44.20 48.29
CA ARG A 663 -6.71 -43.70 48.10
C ARG A 663 -7.21 -42.92 49.34
N ARG A 664 -8.37 -42.24 49.22
CA ARG A 664 -9.33 -41.71 50.24
C ARG A 664 -9.21 -40.19 50.51
N ARG A 665 -10.24 -39.41 50.89
CA ARG A 665 -11.66 -39.69 51.31
C ARG A 665 -12.53 -38.41 51.22
N GLU A 666 -13.87 -38.55 51.20
CA GLU A 666 -14.86 -37.47 51.49
C GLU A 666 -14.91 -37.11 52.99
N PRO A 667 -15.61 -36.01 53.38
CA PRO A 667 -16.90 -36.21 54.06
C PRO A 667 -18.01 -35.16 53.82
N ASP A 668 -19.27 -35.55 54.07
CA ASP A 668 -20.46 -34.70 54.26
C ASP A 668 -20.48 -33.92 55.59
N VAL A 669 -21.38 -32.92 55.75
CA VAL A 669 -22.46 -32.86 56.79
C VAL A 669 -23.10 -31.44 57.02
N ALA A 670 -24.44 -31.42 57.11
CA ALA A 670 -25.38 -30.50 57.81
C ALA A 670 -25.84 -29.12 57.24
N GLU A 671 -27.19 -28.97 57.22
CA GLU A 671 -27.97 -27.71 57.25
C GLU A 671 -28.17 -27.17 58.70
N PRO A 672 -28.77 -25.97 58.90
CA PRO A 672 -30.23 -25.90 59.13
C PRO A 672 -30.99 -24.66 58.56
N GLY A 673 -32.32 -24.77 58.39
CA GLY A 673 -33.25 -23.66 58.02
C GLY A 673 -33.61 -22.70 59.19
N PRO A 674 -34.65 -21.81 59.10
CA PRO A 674 -36.05 -22.22 58.80
C PRO A 674 -37.10 -21.22 58.20
N ALA A 675 -38.14 -21.79 57.56
CA ALA A 675 -39.61 -21.51 57.67
C ALA A 675 -40.37 -20.29 57.07
N ARG A 676 -41.65 -20.61 56.70
CA ARG A 676 -42.85 -19.81 56.30
C ARG A 676 -42.95 -19.39 54.81
N GLY A 677 -44.05 -19.57 54.07
CA GLY A 677 -45.31 -20.34 54.27
C GLY A 677 -46.53 -19.71 53.56
N GLY A 678 -47.27 -20.44 52.69
CA GLY A 678 -48.49 -19.87 52.05
C GLY A 678 -49.24 -20.70 50.97
N ARG A 679 -50.33 -21.38 51.39
CA ARG A 679 -51.63 -21.68 50.72
C ARG A 679 -51.74 -22.07 49.20
N ARG A 680 -52.43 -23.20 48.95
CA ARG A 680 -53.17 -23.55 47.70
C ARG A 680 -54.62 -23.02 47.73
N PRO A 681 -55.39 -22.99 46.62
CA PRO A 681 -56.15 -24.15 46.07
C PRO A 681 -56.01 -24.30 44.53
N ALA A 682 -55.87 -25.48 43.90
CA ALA A 682 -56.75 -26.66 43.76
C ALA A 682 -57.89 -26.54 42.72
N HIS A 683 -57.87 -27.34 41.63
CA HIS A 683 -59.07 -27.92 40.98
C HIS A 683 -58.75 -29.08 39.98
N LEU A 684 -59.49 -30.20 40.09
CA LEU A 684 -59.91 -31.24 39.10
C LEU A 684 -58.87 -31.89 38.14
N ARG A 685 -58.61 -33.22 38.21
CA ARG A 685 -59.36 -34.40 37.66
C ARG A 685 -59.42 -34.45 36.10
N GLY A 686 -59.09 -35.55 35.42
CA GLY A 686 -58.57 -36.88 35.84
C GLY A 686 -58.72 -37.96 34.75
N LEU A 687 -58.41 -39.24 35.09
CA LEU A 687 -58.53 -40.48 34.26
C LEU A 687 -57.50 -40.55 33.08
N GLY A 688 -56.92 -41.69 32.65
CA GLY A 688 -56.93 -43.13 32.99
C GLY A 688 -56.27 -43.87 31.79
N ARG A 689 -55.72 -45.10 31.81
CA ARG A 689 -55.67 -46.23 32.76
C ARG A 689 -54.34 -47.01 32.59
N ARG A 690 -54.07 -47.94 33.52
CA ARG A 690 -52.97 -48.93 33.44
C ARG A 690 -53.32 -50.11 32.53
N TRP A 691 -52.31 -50.77 31.96
CA TRP A 691 -52.24 -52.24 31.81
C TRP A 691 -50.85 -52.74 32.26
N ARG A 692 -50.72 -54.05 32.53
CA ARG A 692 -49.65 -54.63 33.38
C ARG A 692 -49.01 -55.89 32.77
N ASP A 693 -47.76 -56.14 33.18
CA ASP A 693 -47.14 -57.44 33.49
C ASP A 693 -47.14 -58.59 32.44
N GLY A 694 -46.09 -58.62 31.61
CA GLY A 694 -44.97 -59.59 31.62
C GLY A 694 -45.17 -61.13 31.64
N VAL A 695 -44.35 -61.84 30.84
CA VAL A 695 -43.97 -63.28 30.99
C VAL A 695 -42.46 -63.48 30.73
N ARG A 696 -41.88 -64.56 31.29
CA ARG A 696 -40.42 -64.83 31.44
C ARG A 696 -39.83 -65.80 30.40
N GLY A 697 -38.50 -65.73 30.23
CA GLY A 697 -37.64 -66.86 29.81
C GLY A 697 -36.52 -66.45 28.83
N GLY A 698 -35.27 -66.93 28.90
CA GLY A 698 -34.64 -67.77 29.92
C GLY A 698 -33.35 -68.47 29.45
N ARG A 699 -32.18 -67.93 29.84
CA ARG A 699 -30.82 -68.54 29.80
C ARG A 699 -30.16 -68.85 28.43
N GLY A 700 -28.92 -68.37 28.28
CA GLY A 700 -27.94 -68.83 27.29
C GLY A 700 -26.63 -68.03 27.37
N ARG A 701 -25.60 -68.57 28.03
CA ARG A 701 -24.22 -68.02 28.04
C ARG A 701 -23.28 -69.09 27.47
N GLN A 702 -22.50 -68.76 26.44
CA GLN A 702 -21.02 -68.81 26.43
C GLN A 702 -20.46 -68.36 25.06
N PRO A 703 -19.17 -67.99 24.96
CA PRO A 703 -18.66 -67.15 23.87
C PRO A 703 -17.81 -67.91 22.84
N LEU A 704 -17.70 -67.34 21.64
CA LEU A 704 -16.62 -67.59 20.68
C LEU A 704 -16.24 -66.27 20.01
N GLY A 705 -14.95 -65.94 20.02
CA GLY A 705 -14.40 -64.85 19.21
C GLY A 705 -13.99 -65.36 17.84
N LEU A 706 -13.99 -64.48 16.83
CA LEU A 706 -13.43 -64.77 15.52
C LEU A 706 -12.72 -63.54 14.97
N ALA A 707 -11.42 -63.66 14.72
CA ALA A 707 -10.69 -62.75 13.86
C ALA A 707 -10.83 -63.22 12.41
N VAL A 708 -11.00 -62.31 11.46
CA VAL A 708 -11.03 -62.62 10.04
C VAL A 708 -9.93 -61.83 9.34
N ALA A 709 -8.97 -62.57 8.77
CA ALA A 709 -7.99 -62.02 7.84
C ALA A 709 -8.58 -62.02 6.42
N VAL A 710 -8.28 -60.97 5.65
CA VAL A 710 -8.59 -60.93 4.22
C VAL A 710 -7.31 -61.28 3.44
N GLY A 711 -7.34 -62.40 2.73
CA GLY A 711 -6.24 -62.82 1.87
C GLY A 711 -6.35 -62.21 0.48
N ALA A 712 -5.24 -61.68 -0.04
CA ALA A 712 -5.10 -61.35 -1.45
C ALA A 712 -4.40 -62.51 -2.17
N GLY A 713 -4.93 -62.93 -3.31
CA GLY A 713 -4.27 -63.92 -4.14
C GLY A 713 -4.85 -63.99 -5.55
N ARG A 714 -3.99 -63.70 -6.54
CA ARG A 714 -3.85 -64.55 -7.74
C ARG A 714 -2.56 -64.25 -8.49
N THR A 715 -1.95 -65.32 -8.99
CA THR A 715 -0.71 -65.37 -9.76
C THR A 715 -1.01 -65.46 -11.26
N GLY A 716 0.00 -65.19 -12.08
CA GLY A 716 -0.06 -65.37 -13.54
C GLY A 716 1.32 -65.19 -14.18
N ASP A 717 2.08 -66.27 -14.28
CA ASP A 717 3.40 -66.31 -14.93
C ASP A 717 3.31 -66.20 -16.46
N SER A 718 4.35 -65.68 -17.13
CA SER A 718 5.20 -66.52 -18.01
C SER A 718 6.31 -65.76 -18.78
N ALA A 719 7.35 -66.53 -19.13
CA ALA A 719 8.30 -66.34 -20.24
C ALA A 719 9.41 -65.25 -20.16
N ARG A 720 10.61 -65.75 -19.83
CA ARG A 720 11.95 -65.19 -20.08
C ARG A 720 12.37 -65.40 -21.56
N PRO A 721 13.42 -64.73 -22.09
CA PRO A 721 14.79 -65.24 -21.87
C PRO A 721 15.92 -64.18 -21.69
N ASP A 722 17.01 -64.65 -21.07
CA ASP A 722 18.25 -63.91 -20.79
C ASP A 722 19.17 -63.73 -22.03
N THR A 723 20.06 -62.73 -21.98
CA THR A 723 21.54 -62.87 -22.10
C THR A 723 22.21 -61.49 -21.95
N GLY A 724 23.31 -61.29 -21.20
CA GLY A 724 24.01 -62.12 -20.21
C GLY A 724 25.38 -61.51 -19.85
N ARG A 725 26.01 -61.95 -18.73
CA ARG A 725 27.46 -61.83 -18.35
C ARG A 725 28.11 -60.42 -18.37
N ALA A 726 28.96 -59.97 -17.45
CA ALA A 726 29.49 -60.40 -16.15
C ALA A 726 30.17 -59.12 -15.52
N ALA A 727 30.89 -59.08 -14.38
CA ALA A 727 31.42 -60.11 -13.47
C ALA A 727 31.56 -59.55 -12.03
N SER A 728 31.76 -60.43 -11.06
CA SER A 728 31.96 -60.10 -9.63
C SER A 728 33.40 -59.72 -9.27
N ARG A 729 33.60 -58.83 -8.30
CA ARG A 729 34.71 -58.89 -7.30
C ARG A 729 34.41 -58.07 -6.04
N HIS A 730 34.75 -58.64 -4.88
CA HIS A 730 34.66 -58.00 -3.55
C HIS A 730 35.72 -56.90 -3.34
N TRP A 731 35.49 -55.99 -2.38
CA TRP A 731 36.29 -55.85 -1.13
C TRP A 731 35.50 -55.02 -0.09
N ARG A 732 35.92 -55.05 1.19
CA ARG A 732 35.15 -54.58 2.36
C ARG A 732 35.68 -53.27 2.98
N LEU A 733 34.74 -52.55 3.63
CA LEU A 733 34.85 -51.72 4.85
C LEU A 733 35.74 -50.46 4.85
N GLY A 734 35.09 -49.33 5.15
CA GLY A 734 35.66 -48.08 5.65
C GLY A 734 34.54 -47.19 6.23
N GLU A 735 34.63 -46.81 7.50
CA GLU A 735 33.57 -46.12 8.27
C GLU A 735 33.57 -44.57 8.07
N PRO A 736 32.57 -43.82 8.60
CA PRO A 736 32.06 -42.63 7.90
C PRO A 736 32.83 -41.32 8.13
N GLY A 737 33.09 -40.61 7.03
CA GLY A 737 33.56 -39.22 7.00
C GLY A 737 32.42 -38.25 6.67
N ARG A 738 32.29 -37.18 7.48
CA ARG A 738 31.33 -36.07 7.30
C ARG A 738 31.37 -35.52 5.86
N ARG A 739 30.21 -35.39 5.20
CA ARG A 739 30.05 -34.57 4.00
C ARG A 739 29.42 -33.23 4.36
N ARG A 740 30.10 -32.15 3.97
CA ARG A 740 29.45 -30.87 3.69
C ARG A 740 28.61 -31.04 2.42
N TYR A 741 27.42 -30.47 2.36
CA TYR A 741 26.80 -30.19 1.07
C TYR A 741 27.50 -28.96 0.48
N VAL A 742 28.07 -29.13 -0.71
CA VAL A 742 28.41 -28.05 -1.63
C VAL A 742 27.66 -28.39 -2.90
N ALA A 743 26.63 -27.59 -3.22
CA ALA A 743 25.93 -27.71 -4.47
C ALA A 743 26.71 -26.92 -5.53
N ASN A 744 27.56 -27.60 -6.30
CA ASN A 744 28.01 -27.07 -7.58
C ASN A 744 26.92 -27.37 -8.61
N VAL A 745 26.33 -26.33 -9.19
CA VAL A 745 25.56 -26.45 -10.44
C VAL A 745 26.54 -26.20 -11.58
N ASP A 746 26.97 -27.27 -12.26
CA ASP A 746 27.86 -27.15 -13.41
C ASP A 746 27.09 -26.59 -14.62
N ALA A 747 27.49 -25.39 -15.08
CA ALA A 747 26.97 -24.80 -16.30
C ALA A 747 27.45 -25.56 -17.55
N VAL A 748 26.51 -26.17 -18.30
CA VAL A 748 26.81 -26.87 -19.55
C VAL A 748 27.09 -25.87 -20.67
N ARG A 749 28.37 -25.59 -20.95
CA ARG A 749 28.80 -24.86 -22.15
C ARG A 749 28.80 -25.76 -23.38
N LEU A 750 27.83 -25.60 -24.28
CA LEU A 750 27.90 -26.16 -25.63
C LEU A 750 28.73 -25.26 -26.55
N ARG A 751 29.73 -25.86 -27.23
CA ARG A 751 30.53 -25.22 -28.28
C ARG A 751 29.92 -25.53 -29.64
N VAL A 752 29.54 -24.51 -30.41
CA VAL A 752 29.20 -24.64 -31.82
C VAL A 752 30.49 -24.73 -32.66
N PRO A 753 30.68 -25.76 -33.52
CA PRO A 753 31.79 -25.79 -34.47
C PRO A 753 31.41 -25.03 -35.76
N ALA A 754 32.23 -24.06 -36.14
CA ALA A 754 32.06 -23.34 -37.40
C ALA A 754 32.60 -24.14 -38.60
N GLY A 755 31.85 -24.15 -39.71
CA GLY A 755 32.38 -24.42 -41.05
C GLY A 755 32.07 -25.79 -41.66
N ALA A 756 31.12 -25.82 -42.60
CA ALA A 756 31.03 -26.83 -43.65
C ALA A 756 30.50 -26.20 -44.95
N GLY A 757 31.29 -26.24 -46.02
CA GLY A 757 30.93 -25.68 -47.33
C GLY A 757 30.12 -26.63 -48.24
N PRO A 758 29.69 -26.17 -49.42
CA PRO A 758 28.70 -26.87 -50.26
C PRO A 758 29.32 -27.88 -51.24
N LEU A 759 28.73 -29.08 -51.37
CA LEU A 759 29.11 -30.13 -52.32
C LEU A 759 27.89 -31.00 -52.74
N PRO A 760 27.90 -31.70 -53.90
CA PRO A 760 27.12 -31.18 -55.01
C PRO A 760 26.09 -32.14 -55.65
N VAL A 761 25.30 -31.57 -56.56
CA VAL A 761 24.28 -32.23 -57.40
C VAL A 761 24.83 -33.43 -58.19
N ARG A 762 24.11 -34.57 -58.15
CA ARG A 762 24.18 -35.61 -59.21
C ARG A 762 22.81 -36.09 -59.67
N ARG A 763 22.51 -35.85 -60.95
CA ARG A 763 21.35 -36.40 -61.68
C ARG A 763 21.54 -37.90 -61.97
N ARG A 764 20.45 -38.69 -61.91
CA ARG A 764 20.24 -39.86 -62.77
C ARG A 764 18.80 -39.90 -63.31
N ARG A 765 18.63 -40.50 -64.49
CA ARG A 765 17.41 -40.45 -65.31
C ARG A 765 16.53 -41.70 -65.14
N TRP A 766 15.21 -41.47 -65.09
CA TRP A 766 14.13 -42.16 -65.81
C TRP A 766 14.27 -43.66 -66.18
N GLY A 767 13.31 -44.45 -65.69
CA GLY A 767 12.80 -45.67 -66.32
C GLY A 767 11.27 -45.60 -66.41
N ARG A 768 10.67 -46.03 -67.53
CA ARG A 768 9.22 -45.93 -67.81
C ARG A 768 8.45 -47.17 -67.32
N LEU A 769 7.18 -47.01 -66.96
CA LEU A 769 6.04 -47.74 -67.55
C LEU A 769 4.68 -47.14 -67.11
N ARG A 770 3.65 -47.33 -67.92
CA ARG A 770 2.22 -46.93 -67.78
C ARG A 770 1.36 -48.19 -68.02
N PRO A 771 0.03 -48.18 -67.84
CA PRO A 771 -0.80 -47.49 -66.84
C PRO A 771 -1.82 -48.46 -66.16
N CYS A 772 -2.51 -48.01 -65.11
CA CYS A 772 -3.88 -48.47 -64.80
C CYS A 772 -4.61 -47.37 -64.02
N ALA A 773 -5.89 -47.17 -64.30
CA ALA A 773 -6.71 -46.14 -63.65
C ALA A 773 -7.64 -46.76 -62.60
N CYS A 774 -7.77 -46.11 -61.44
CA CYS A 774 -8.95 -46.21 -60.57
C CYS A 774 -9.02 -44.99 -59.63
N ILE A 775 -10.25 -44.66 -59.22
CA ILE A 775 -10.62 -43.40 -58.56
C ILE A 775 -10.35 -43.47 -57.05
N LEU A 776 -9.55 -42.57 -56.50
CA LEU A 776 -9.54 -42.22 -55.06
C LEU A 776 -9.24 -40.72 -54.84
N ARG A 777 -9.79 -40.17 -53.75
CA ARG A 777 -9.77 -38.74 -53.36
C ARG A 777 -8.35 -38.25 -53.01
N PRO A 778 -8.03 -36.95 -53.21
CA PRO A 778 -6.76 -36.39 -52.76
C PRO A 778 -6.69 -36.34 -51.22
N MET A 779 -5.61 -36.90 -50.66
CA MET A 779 -5.22 -36.65 -49.27
C MET A 779 -4.52 -35.30 -49.17
N ILE A 780 -4.83 -34.54 -48.11
CA ILE A 780 -4.09 -33.34 -47.71
C ILE A 780 -2.70 -33.80 -47.23
N PRO A 781 -1.58 -33.20 -47.68
CA PRO A 781 -0.25 -33.53 -47.16
C PRO A 781 -0.13 -33.08 -45.70
N ARG A 782 0.35 -33.96 -44.83
CA ARG A 782 0.72 -33.59 -43.46
C ARG A 782 1.93 -32.65 -43.51
N ARG A 783 1.83 -31.47 -42.90
CA ARG A 783 2.98 -30.62 -42.58
C ARG A 783 3.80 -31.32 -41.50
N ASP A 784 5.12 -31.36 -41.67
CA ASP A 784 6.05 -31.80 -40.63
C ASP A 784 6.23 -30.65 -39.63
N TRP A 785 5.83 -30.88 -38.38
CA TRP A 785 6.02 -29.91 -37.29
C TRP A 785 7.39 -30.10 -36.66
N HIS A 786 8.23 -29.07 -36.71
CA HIS A 786 9.46 -29.02 -35.94
C HIS A 786 9.13 -28.62 -34.49
N MET A 787 9.25 -29.55 -33.54
CA MET A 787 9.19 -29.19 -32.12
C MET A 787 10.42 -28.35 -31.75
N VAL A 788 10.19 -27.18 -31.18
CA VAL A 788 11.21 -26.36 -30.52
C VAL A 788 11.10 -26.65 -29.02
N ASP A 789 12.17 -27.17 -28.41
CA ASP A 789 12.23 -27.34 -26.96
C ASP A 789 12.37 -25.96 -26.30
N VAL A 790 11.27 -25.43 -25.74
CA VAL A 790 11.26 -24.20 -24.94
C VAL A 790 11.11 -24.59 -23.48
N VAL A 791 12.07 -24.17 -22.63
CA VAL A 791 11.95 -24.28 -21.18
C VAL A 791 11.33 -22.99 -20.66
N VAL A 792 10.12 -23.10 -20.10
CA VAL A 792 9.39 -22.00 -19.47
C VAL A 792 9.36 -22.24 -17.97
N GLY A 793 9.60 -21.20 -17.18
CA GLY A 793 9.65 -21.28 -15.72
C GLY A 793 9.32 -19.93 -15.09
N ALA A 794 8.04 -19.57 -15.09
CA ALA A 794 7.54 -18.42 -14.33
C ALA A 794 6.90 -18.85 -13.00
N ALA A 795 6.91 -17.92 -12.04
CA ALA A 795 6.19 -18.04 -10.78
C ALA A 795 4.65 -18.07 -10.97
N GLY A 796 3.95 -18.41 -9.89
CA GLY A 796 2.48 -18.42 -9.86
C GLY A 796 1.90 -17.02 -10.13
N GLY A 797 0.93 -16.91 -11.05
CA GLY A 797 0.22 -15.66 -11.33
C GLY A 797 0.67 -14.89 -12.59
N ARG A 798 1.71 -15.34 -13.31
CA ARG A 798 2.11 -14.76 -14.62
C ARG A 798 1.52 -15.52 -15.81
N LEU A 799 1.41 -14.81 -16.93
CA LEU A 799 0.98 -15.34 -18.24
C LEU A 799 2.21 -15.50 -19.14
N ASP A 800 2.59 -16.74 -19.44
CA ASP A 800 3.69 -17.05 -20.35
C ASP A 800 3.18 -17.33 -21.76
N ALA A 801 3.72 -16.61 -22.73
CA ALA A 801 3.45 -16.80 -24.15
C ALA A 801 4.74 -16.71 -24.98
N VAL A 802 4.85 -17.58 -25.99
CA VAL A 802 5.88 -17.49 -27.04
C VAL A 802 5.21 -17.04 -28.33
N LEU A 803 5.56 -15.82 -28.73
CA LEU A 803 5.21 -15.19 -29.99
C LEU A 803 6.12 -15.75 -31.08
N VAL A 804 5.56 -16.33 -32.15
CA VAL A 804 6.32 -16.87 -33.28
C VAL A 804 6.04 -16.00 -34.50
N PRO A 805 7.06 -15.41 -35.16
CA PRO A 805 6.85 -14.62 -36.36
C PRO A 805 6.28 -15.49 -37.49
N ALA A 806 5.41 -14.89 -38.31
CA ALA A 806 4.85 -15.56 -39.47
C ALA A 806 5.96 -16.06 -40.40
N ALA A 807 5.83 -17.29 -40.91
CA ALA A 807 6.72 -17.75 -41.98
C ALA A 807 6.54 -16.86 -43.21
N ALA A 808 7.61 -16.54 -43.95
CA ALA A 808 7.54 -15.61 -45.07
C ALA A 808 6.48 -16.01 -46.11
N GLY A 809 5.36 -15.27 -46.16
CA GLY A 809 4.20 -15.52 -47.01
C GLY A 809 2.96 -16.08 -46.29
N GLU A 810 3.05 -16.41 -45.01
CA GLU A 810 1.90 -16.53 -44.10
C GLU A 810 1.66 -15.17 -43.42
N VAL A 811 0.38 -14.84 -43.15
CA VAL A 811 -0.03 -13.47 -42.81
C VAL A 811 -0.11 -13.24 -41.30
N LEU A 812 -0.02 -14.28 -40.47
CA LEU A 812 -0.28 -14.19 -39.04
C LEU A 812 0.92 -14.74 -38.26
N ALA A 813 1.36 -13.98 -37.26
CA ALA A 813 2.19 -14.51 -36.19
C ALA A 813 1.35 -15.45 -35.31
N ASP A 814 1.94 -16.54 -34.86
CA ASP A 814 1.29 -17.58 -34.06
C ASP A 814 1.78 -17.51 -32.62
N VAL A 815 0.88 -17.64 -31.64
CA VAL A 815 1.26 -17.76 -30.24
C VAL A 815 1.05 -19.19 -29.75
N ALA A 816 2.08 -19.73 -29.09
CA ALA A 816 1.91 -20.82 -28.14
C ALA A 816 1.85 -20.24 -26.73
N ILE A 817 0.66 -20.19 -26.14
CA ILE A 817 0.52 -19.94 -24.70
C ILE A 817 1.07 -21.16 -23.98
N LEU A 818 1.88 -20.97 -22.93
CA LEU A 818 2.49 -22.09 -22.19
C LEU A 818 2.05 -22.15 -20.73
N ASN A 819 1.65 -21.03 -20.11
CA ASN A 819 1.15 -21.05 -18.73
C ASN A 819 0.26 -19.83 -18.43
N TYR A 820 -0.83 -20.03 -17.71
CA TYR A 820 -1.44 -18.99 -16.88
C TYR A 820 -1.81 -19.63 -15.54
N SER A 821 -0.92 -19.48 -14.57
CA SER A 821 -0.94 -20.23 -13.31
C SER A 821 -1.89 -19.60 -12.28
N GLY A 822 -3.16 -19.45 -12.66
CA GLY A 822 -4.20 -18.91 -11.78
C GLY A 822 -4.56 -19.84 -10.62
N HIS A 823 -4.66 -21.16 -10.84
CA HIS A 823 -5.13 -22.08 -9.79
C HIS A 823 -4.49 -23.48 -9.68
N GLU A 824 -4.06 -24.15 -10.75
CA GLU A 824 -3.48 -25.51 -10.66
C GLU A 824 -2.31 -25.76 -11.64
N VAL A 825 -1.64 -26.91 -11.46
CA VAL A 825 -0.35 -27.29 -12.06
C VAL A 825 -0.45 -27.71 -13.55
N SER A 826 -1.43 -27.19 -14.28
CA SER A 826 -1.74 -27.57 -15.67
C SER A 826 -1.41 -26.45 -16.65
N ALA A 827 -0.28 -26.61 -17.36
CA ALA A 827 0.08 -25.79 -18.51
C ALA A 827 -0.98 -25.91 -19.63
N HIS A 828 -1.69 -24.81 -19.91
CA HIS A 828 -2.64 -24.74 -21.01
C HIS A 828 -1.95 -24.32 -22.30
N VAL A 829 -1.65 -25.29 -23.18
CA VAL A 829 -1.12 -25.01 -24.51
C VAL A 829 -2.25 -24.63 -25.47
N GLY A 830 -2.42 -23.32 -25.67
CA GLY A 830 -3.37 -22.74 -26.61
C GLY A 830 -2.66 -22.14 -27.83
N HIS A 831 -3.24 -22.32 -29.01
CA HIS A 831 -2.87 -21.57 -30.22
C HIS A 831 -3.77 -20.33 -30.32
N VAL A 832 -3.17 -19.15 -30.37
CA VAL A 832 -3.86 -17.89 -30.70
C VAL A 832 -3.34 -17.39 -32.04
N ALA A 833 -4.24 -17.31 -33.02
CA ALA A 833 -3.97 -16.67 -34.30
C ALA A 833 -4.10 -15.14 -34.16
N ALA A 834 -3.18 -14.39 -34.74
CA ALA A 834 -3.26 -12.93 -34.74
C ALA A 834 -4.51 -12.42 -35.49
N GLY A 835 -5.09 -11.32 -35.01
CA GLY A 835 -5.95 -10.45 -35.82
C GLY A 835 -5.12 -9.57 -36.75
N ALA A 836 -5.63 -9.28 -37.94
CA ALA A 836 -5.06 -8.26 -38.82
C ALA A 836 -5.74 -6.91 -38.55
N TRP A 837 -4.93 -5.87 -38.40
CA TRP A 837 -5.34 -4.49 -38.12
C TRP A 837 -4.65 -3.54 -39.11
N ALA A 838 -5.24 -2.36 -39.31
CA ALA A 838 -4.69 -1.25 -40.08
C ALA A 838 -4.74 0.05 -39.27
N PRO A 839 -3.85 1.02 -39.53
CA PRO A 839 -3.98 2.37 -38.97
C PRO A 839 -5.32 3.00 -39.38
N GLY A 840 -6.15 3.34 -38.41
CA GLY A 840 -7.52 3.83 -38.55
C GLY A 840 -8.59 2.84 -38.07
N ASP A 841 -8.24 1.60 -37.73
CA ASP A 841 -9.19 0.62 -37.19
C ASP A 841 -9.61 0.95 -35.76
N ASP A 842 -10.91 0.80 -35.48
CA ASP A 842 -11.52 0.96 -34.16
C ASP A 842 -12.60 -0.11 -33.99
N ALA A 843 -12.27 -1.19 -33.26
CA ALA A 843 -13.10 -2.39 -33.21
C ALA A 843 -13.09 -3.11 -31.84
N PRO A 844 -14.19 -3.79 -31.47
CA PRO A 844 -14.26 -4.54 -30.22
C PRO A 844 -13.42 -5.81 -30.27
N VAL A 845 -12.52 -5.95 -29.31
CA VAL A 845 -11.77 -7.17 -29.00
C VAL A 845 -12.50 -7.94 -27.90
N VAL A 846 -13.19 -9.00 -28.32
CA VAL A 846 -13.86 -9.94 -27.40
C VAL A 846 -12.83 -10.97 -26.93
N PHE A 847 -12.65 -11.10 -25.62
CA PHE A 847 -12.01 -12.25 -25.00
C PHE A 847 -13.10 -13.22 -24.55
N ILE A 848 -13.10 -14.45 -25.06
CA ILE A 848 -14.00 -15.48 -24.54
C ILE A 848 -13.56 -15.93 -23.12
N GLU A 849 -14.40 -16.73 -22.47
CA GLU A 849 -14.04 -17.35 -21.19
C GLU A 849 -12.77 -18.20 -21.35
N HIS A 850 -11.83 -18.07 -20.41
CA HIS A 850 -10.48 -18.67 -20.41
C HIS A 850 -9.52 -18.18 -21.51
N GLU A 851 -9.91 -17.24 -22.38
CA GLU A 851 -8.98 -16.60 -23.31
C GLU A 851 -8.19 -15.50 -22.60
N MET A 852 -6.89 -15.75 -22.36
CA MET A 852 -6.02 -14.84 -21.61
C MET A 852 -5.26 -13.85 -22.50
N LEU A 853 -5.13 -14.11 -23.80
CA LEU A 853 -4.34 -13.31 -24.74
C LEU A 853 -5.02 -13.23 -26.09
N ARG A 854 -5.00 -12.03 -26.68
CA ARG A 854 -5.33 -11.72 -28.07
C ARG A 854 -4.07 -11.16 -28.73
N LEU A 855 -3.61 -11.79 -29.80
CA LEU A 855 -2.54 -11.23 -30.62
C LEU A 855 -3.14 -10.39 -31.75
N GLY A 856 -2.53 -9.26 -32.05
CA GLY A 856 -2.82 -8.45 -33.22
C GLY A 856 -1.54 -8.20 -34.01
N THR A 857 -1.70 -7.96 -35.31
CA THR A 857 -0.64 -7.44 -36.16
C THR A 857 -1.18 -6.28 -36.99
N VAL A 858 -0.38 -5.23 -37.13
CA VAL A 858 -0.67 -4.07 -37.97
C VAL A 858 0.32 -4.02 -39.12
N VAL A 859 -0.19 -3.80 -40.34
CA VAL A 859 0.65 -3.58 -41.52
C VAL A 859 0.81 -2.09 -41.73
N ILE A 860 2.07 -1.63 -41.73
CA ILE A 860 2.45 -0.25 -41.99
C ILE A 860 3.07 -0.21 -43.40
N GLU A 861 2.34 0.38 -44.35
CA GLU A 861 2.81 0.53 -45.73
C GLU A 861 3.86 1.65 -45.86
N PRO A 862 4.71 1.64 -46.90
CA PRO A 862 5.61 2.76 -47.18
C PRO A 862 4.85 4.07 -47.39
N GLY A 863 5.20 5.10 -46.61
CA GLY A 863 4.47 6.36 -46.48
C GLY A 863 3.51 6.44 -45.29
N GLN A 864 3.39 5.38 -44.48
CA GLN A 864 2.64 5.35 -43.22
C GLN A 864 3.54 5.26 -41.97
N GLU A 865 4.86 5.36 -42.13
CA GLU A 865 5.82 5.47 -41.02
C GLU A 865 5.58 6.76 -40.21
N GLY A 866 5.82 6.68 -38.91
CA GLY A 866 5.52 7.74 -37.94
C GLY A 866 4.87 7.17 -36.68
N PRO A 867 4.37 8.02 -35.78
CA PRO A 867 3.75 7.54 -34.56
C PRO A 867 2.33 6.98 -34.74
N LEU A 868 2.07 5.96 -33.94
CA LEU A 868 0.86 5.15 -33.95
C LEU A 868 0.40 5.01 -32.49
N THR A 869 -0.86 5.31 -32.21
CA THR A 869 -1.49 5.08 -30.92
C THR A 869 -2.32 3.81 -30.98
N LEU A 870 -2.05 2.91 -30.04
CA LEU A 870 -2.93 1.81 -29.69
C LEU A 870 -3.64 2.20 -28.39
N ARG A 871 -4.96 2.36 -28.44
CA ARG A 871 -5.79 2.68 -27.27
C ARG A 871 -6.78 1.56 -27.02
N VAL A 872 -6.79 1.04 -25.79
CA VAL A 872 -7.77 0.06 -25.34
C VAL A 872 -8.64 0.68 -24.28
N THR A 873 -9.96 0.51 -24.40
CA THR A 873 -10.93 0.92 -23.37
C THR A 873 -11.86 -0.26 -23.07
N GLY A 874 -11.83 -0.74 -21.82
CA GLY A 874 -12.73 -1.77 -21.30
C GLY A 874 -13.54 -1.24 -20.10
N ASP A 875 -14.36 -2.10 -19.51
CA ASP A 875 -14.95 -1.80 -18.19
C ASP A 875 -13.86 -1.97 -17.11
N ALA A 876 -13.65 -0.96 -16.27
CA ALA A 876 -12.70 -1.06 -15.16
C ALA A 876 -13.06 -2.19 -14.17
N ALA A 877 -14.35 -2.52 -14.05
CA ALA A 877 -14.82 -3.64 -13.22
C ALA A 877 -14.42 -5.02 -13.77
N ASP A 878 -14.12 -5.14 -15.07
CA ASP A 878 -13.60 -6.37 -15.68
C ASP A 878 -12.08 -6.58 -15.40
N GLY A 879 -11.45 -5.63 -14.72
CA GLY A 879 -10.04 -5.66 -14.30
C GLY A 879 -9.02 -5.43 -15.42
N THR A 880 -7.76 -5.27 -15.05
CA THR A 880 -6.66 -4.84 -15.93
C THR A 880 -6.51 -5.64 -17.24
N LEU A 881 -6.38 -4.92 -18.36
CA LEU A 881 -5.80 -5.40 -19.61
C LEU A 881 -4.38 -4.81 -19.75
N ASN A 882 -3.44 -5.61 -20.24
CA ASN A 882 -2.10 -5.19 -20.62
C ASN A 882 -1.99 -5.16 -22.15
N LEU A 883 -1.49 -4.05 -22.67
CA LEU A 883 -1.28 -3.78 -24.09
C LEU A 883 0.23 -3.68 -24.32
N ALA A 884 0.79 -4.57 -25.13
CA ALA A 884 2.24 -4.66 -25.37
C ALA A 884 2.54 -4.62 -26.87
N TRP A 885 3.56 -3.85 -27.26
CA TRP A 885 4.02 -3.70 -28.64
C TRP A 885 5.39 -4.34 -28.83
N PHE A 886 5.57 -5.09 -29.92
CA PHE A 886 6.79 -5.86 -30.21
C PHE A 886 7.52 -5.41 -31.48
N GLY A 887 6.97 -4.44 -32.21
CA GLY A 887 7.49 -4.03 -33.52
C GLY A 887 7.54 -5.18 -34.53
N THR A 888 8.55 -5.18 -35.41
CA THR A 888 8.76 -6.27 -36.38
C THR A 888 9.39 -7.50 -35.71
N LEU A 889 8.62 -8.59 -35.61
CA LEU A 889 9.15 -9.86 -35.09
C LEU A 889 10.06 -10.54 -36.13
N ALA A 890 11.37 -10.45 -35.94
CA ALA A 890 12.36 -11.15 -36.78
C ALA A 890 12.70 -12.58 -36.29
N ALA A 891 12.36 -12.90 -35.04
CA ALA A 891 12.58 -14.19 -34.38
C ALA A 891 11.47 -14.42 -33.33
N PRO A 892 11.31 -15.65 -32.80
CA PRO A 892 10.40 -15.88 -31.69
C PRO A 892 10.75 -15.04 -30.45
N ALA A 893 9.73 -14.52 -29.78
CA ALA A 893 9.83 -13.62 -28.63
C ALA A 893 8.95 -14.14 -27.47
N ASN A 894 9.33 -13.88 -26.22
CA ASN A 894 8.43 -14.05 -25.07
C ASN A 894 7.52 -12.82 -24.91
N LEU A 895 6.48 -12.93 -24.09
CA LEU A 895 5.57 -11.83 -23.81
C LEU A 895 6.27 -10.60 -23.21
N ASP A 896 7.37 -10.79 -22.49
CA ASP A 896 8.18 -9.70 -21.89
C ASP A 896 9.16 -9.02 -22.86
N ALA A 897 9.31 -9.52 -24.09
CA ALA A 897 10.18 -8.90 -25.11
C ALA A 897 9.48 -7.77 -25.90
N TRP A 898 8.53 -7.08 -25.27
CA TRP A 898 7.93 -5.88 -25.80
C TRP A 898 8.95 -4.74 -25.86
N THR A 899 8.77 -3.81 -26.80
CA THR A 899 9.56 -2.57 -26.89
C THR A 899 8.82 -1.36 -26.32
N ALA A 900 7.50 -1.47 -26.14
CA ALA A 900 6.68 -0.55 -25.38
C ALA A 900 5.47 -1.31 -24.79
N HIS A 901 4.98 -0.90 -23.62
CA HIS A 901 3.77 -1.47 -23.00
C HIS A 901 2.95 -0.41 -22.26
N ALA A 902 1.68 -0.72 -22.03
CA ALA A 902 0.75 0.03 -21.19
C ALA A 902 -0.25 -0.94 -20.57
N HIS A 903 -0.98 -0.51 -19.54
CA HIS A 903 -2.07 -1.28 -18.94
C HIS A 903 -3.27 -0.38 -18.65
N THR A 904 -4.46 -0.95 -18.48
CA THR A 904 -5.67 -0.15 -18.21
C THR A 904 -5.70 0.31 -16.77
N GLY A 905 -5.79 1.63 -16.55
CA GLY A 905 -5.95 2.22 -15.22
C GLY A 905 -7.36 2.04 -14.66
N GLY A 906 -7.64 2.72 -13.54
CA GLY A 906 -8.95 2.69 -12.87
C GLY A 906 -10.13 3.27 -13.67
N ASP A 907 -9.86 3.93 -14.81
CA ASP A 907 -10.87 4.37 -15.78
C ASP A 907 -11.19 3.31 -16.86
N GLY A 908 -10.48 2.18 -16.87
CA GLY A 908 -10.59 1.13 -17.87
C GLY A 908 -9.83 1.40 -19.16
N THR A 909 -9.02 2.46 -19.25
CA THR A 909 -8.27 2.84 -20.48
C THR A 909 -6.77 2.57 -20.36
N ALA A 910 -6.20 2.00 -21.43
CA ALA A 910 -4.76 1.91 -21.68
C ALA A 910 -4.45 2.67 -22.97
N ARG A 911 -3.38 3.48 -22.98
CA ARG A 911 -2.86 4.16 -24.18
C ARG A 911 -1.40 3.79 -24.35
N LEU A 912 -1.04 3.37 -25.57
CA LEU A 912 0.32 3.01 -25.95
C LEU A 912 0.69 3.73 -27.25
N ASP A 913 1.53 4.74 -27.14
CA ASP A 913 2.05 5.50 -28.28
C ASP A 913 3.41 4.94 -28.70
N VAL A 914 3.56 4.59 -29.98
CA VAL A 914 4.79 3.99 -30.52
C VAL A 914 5.22 4.68 -31.80
N PHE A 915 6.53 4.95 -31.94
CA PHE A 915 7.08 5.44 -33.21
C PHE A 915 7.42 4.26 -34.12
N VAL A 916 6.78 4.18 -35.30
CA VAL A 916 7.10 3.17 -36.30
C VAL A 916 8.01 3.77 -37.37
N ASP A 917 9.27 3.36 -37.37
CA ASP A 917 10.31 3.87 -38.27
C ASP A 917 10.47 3.07 -39.58
N THR A 918 9.78 1.93 -39.69
CA THR A 918 10.02 0.91 -40.72
C THR A 918 8.71 0.32 -41.25
N PRO A 919 8.49 0.32 -42.59
CA PRO A 919 7.38 -0.40 -43.21
C PRO A 919 7.45 -1.89 -42.96
N GLY A 920 6.30 -2.52 -42.81
CA GLY A 920 6.19 -3.96 -42.62
C GLY A 920 5.06 -4.34 -41.67
N GLN A 921 5.08 -5.61 -41.26
CA GLN A 921 4.12 -6.13 -40.30
C GLN A 921 4.71 -6.04 -38.88
N HIS A 922 4.02 -5.29 -38.02
CA HIS A 922 4.34 -5.15 -36.61
C HIS A 922 3.36 -5.94 -35.77
N ALA A 923 3.79 -6.44 -34.61
CA ALA A 923 2.96 -7.23 -33.70
C ALA A 923 2.68 -6.49 -32.39
N PHE A 924 1.48 -6.69 -31.85
CA PHE A 924 1.08 -6.25 -30.52
C PHE A 924 0.23 -7.33 -29.84
N ALA A 925 0.30 -7.44 -28.51
CA ALA A 925 -0.54 -8.33 -27.72
C ALA A 925 -1.44 -7.51 -26.80
N LEU A 926 -2.70 -7.92 -26.68
CA LEU A 926 -3.61 -7.49 -25.62
C LEU A 926 -3.89 -8.70 -24.74
N TYR A 927 -3.57 -8.64 -23.46
CA TYR A 927 -3.69 -9.79 -22.55
C TYR A 927 -4.21 -9.41 -21.18
N ARG A 928 -4.77 -10.39 -20.48
CA ARG A 928 -5.29 -10.22 -19.11
C ARG A 928 -4.19 -10.40 -18.09
N HIS A 929 -4.28 -9.67 -16.98
CA HIS A 929 -3.54 -10.05 -15.78
C HIS A 929 -4.19 -11.33 -15.18
N PRO A 930 -3.47 -12.43 -14.90
CA PRO A 930 -4.11 -13.67 -14.43
C PRO A 930 -4.91 -13.53 -13.12
N ALA A 931 -4.58 -12.57 -12.26
CA ALA A 931 -5.32 -12.31 -11.02
C ALA A 931 -6.73 -11.70 -11.25
N THR A 932 -6.99 -11.05 -12.39
CA THR A 932 -8.31 -10.45 -12.68
C THR A 932 -9.32 -11.48 -13.22
N GLY A 933 -8.95 -12.76 -13.22
CA GLY A 933 -9.80 -13.87 -13.62
C GLY A 933 -9.88 -14.06 -15.13
N SER A 934 -10.82 -14.92 -15.54
CA SER A 934 -10.90 -15.39 -16.92
C SER A 934 -12.32 -15.41 -17.51
N GLN A 935 -13.26 -14.68 -16.90
CA GLN A 935 -14.63 -14.49 -17.39
C GLN A 935 -14.64 -13.80 -18.77
N ALA A 936 -15.59 -14.12 -19.65
CA ALA A 936 -15.66 -13.46 -20.96
C ALA A 936 -15.79 -11.93 -20.82
N ARG A 937 -15.00 -11.15 -21.57
CA ARG A 937 -15.02 -9.68 -21.53
C ARG A 937 -14.82 -9.06 -22.92
N THR A 938 -15.24 -7.82 -23.10
CA THR A 938 -15.04 -7.07 -24.34
C THR A 938 -14.35 -5.75 -24.03
N ALA A 939 -13.27 -5.45 -24.75
CA ALA A 939 -12.65 -4.13 -24.75
C ALA A 939 -12.70 -3.55 -26.17
N GLN A 940 -12.84 -2.24 -26.30
CA GLN A 940 -12.65 -1.56 -27.58
C GLN A 940 -11.14 -1.37 -27.80
N LEU A 941 -10.62 -1.72 -28.98
CA LEU A 941 -9.26 -1.41 -29.39
C LEU A 941 -9.30 -0.49 -30.61
N ARG A 942 -8.64 0.66 -30.49
CA ARG A 942 -8.36 1.61 -31.56
C ARG A 942 -6.88 1.55 -31.89
N VAL A 943 -6.55 1.37 -33.17
CA VAL A 943 -5.19 1.44 -33.72
C VAL A 943 -5.20 2.56 -34.76
N ALA A 944 -4.68 3.73 -34.42
CA ALA A 944 -4.75 4.92 -35.27
C ALA A 944 -3.40 5.65 -35.31
N PRO A 945 -3.09 6.41 -36.37
CA PRO A 945 -2.04 7.43 -36.30
C PRO A 945 -2.34 8.35 -35.11
N THR A 946 -1.36 8.61 -34.24
CA THR A 946 -1.55 9.46 -33.05
C THR A 946 -2.01 10.84 -33.50
N LEU A 947 -3.15 11.32 -33.00
CA LEU A 947 -3.69 12.62 -33.39
C LEU A 947 -2.74 13.77 -32.97
N PRO A 948 -2.99 15.03 -33.39
CA PRO A 948 -2.42 16.19 -32.70
C PRO A 948 -2.86 16.18 -31.22
N ASP A 949 -2.13 16.87 -30.36
CA ASP A 949 -2.45 16.95 -28.92
C ASP A 949 -1.97 18.32 -28.45
N LEU A 950 -2.83 19.34 -28.54
CA LEU A 950 -2.46 20.69 -28.16
C LEU A 950 -2.54 20.85 -26.65
N PHE A 951 -1.48 21.37 -26.04
CA PHE A 951 -1.49 21.67 -24.62
C PHE A 951 -0.89 23.03 -24.29
N PRO A 952 -1.45 23.77 -23.32
CA PRO A 952 -0.84 25.00 -22.80
C PRO A 952 0.52 24.69 -22.16
N VAL A 953 1.59 25.35 -22.63
CA VAL A 953 2.96 25.05 -22.16
C VAL A 953 3.70 26.32 -21.75
N ALA A 954 4.38 26.29 -20.60
CA ALA A 954 5.36 27.31 -20.24
C ALA A 954 6.64 27.06 -21.05
N ALA A 955 6.75 27.71 -22.22
CA ALA A 955 7.93 27.60 -23.08
C ALA A 955 9.20 28.09 -22.34
N ALA A 956 10.38 27.68 -22.81
CA ALA A 956 11.64 28.13 -22.21
C ALA A 956 11.74 29.67 -22.21
N GLY A 957 11.98 30.26 -21.04
CA GLY A 957 11.97 31.73 -20.83
C GLY A 957 10.59 32.32 -20.49
N TRP A 958 9.53 31.51 -20.41
CA TRP A 958 8.18 31.96 -20.05
C TRP A 958 7.84 31.66 -18.59
N ALA A 959 7.09 32.56 -17.96
CA ALA A 959 6.63 32.38 -16.58
C ALA A 959 5.46 31.38 -16.42
N ALA A 960 4.65 31.22 -17.46
CA ALA A 960 3.46 30.37 -17.48
C ALA A 960 2.99 30.16 -18.95
N PRO A 961 2.05 29.25 -19.23
CA PRO A 961 1.42 29.13 -20.54
C PRO A 961 0.73 30.41 -21.02
N LEU A 962 0.11 31.18 -20.12
CA LEU A 962 -0.47 32.50 -20.43
C LEU A 962 0.07 33.54 -19.44
N VAL A 963 0.76 34.56 -19.95
CA VAL A 963 1.39 35.63 -19.16
C VAL A 963 0.87 37.01 -19.60
N PRO A 964 0.09 37.72 -18.77
CA PRO A 964 -0.21 39.13 -18.98
C PRO A 964 1.02 40.01 -18.69
N ARG A 965 1.23 41.09 -19.43
CA ARG A 965 2.31 42.08 -19.23
C ARG A 965 1.82 43.52 -19.42
N SER A 966 2.42 44.48 -18.72
CA SER A 966 2.11 45.92 -18.87
C SER A 966 2.75 46.59 -20.09
N LEU A 967 3.63 45.88 -20.80
CA LEU A 967 4.40 46.38 -21.95
C LEU A 967 4.33 45.35 -23.10
N PRO A 968 4.41 45.81 -24.37
CA PRO A 968 4.39 44.95 -25.55
C PRO A 968 5.80 44.39 -25.85
N ASP A 969 6.46 43.86 -24.82
CA ASP A 969 7.85 43.41 -24.84
C ASP A 969 7.99 41.90 -24.58
N GLY A 970 6.89 41.14 -24.72
CA GLY A 970 6.93 39.68 -24.82
C GLY A 970 7.61 39.25 -26.13
N LEU A 971 8.59 38.36 -26.03
CA LEU A 971 9.29 37.76 -27.16
C LEU A 971 9.05 36.25 -27.18
N PRO A 972 9.07 35.57 -28.35
CA PRO A 972 8.79 34.13 -28.42
C PRO A 972 9.62 33.23 -27.49
N GLY A 973 10.84 33.66 -27.10
CA GLY A 973 11.70 32.95 -26.14
C GLY A 973 11.97 33.68 -24.82
N ASP A 974 11.24 34.76 -24.50
CA ASP A 974 11.39 35.51 -23.24
C ASP A 974 10.10 36.23 -22.88
N VAL A 975 9.35 35.66 -21.92
CA VAL A 975 8.12 36.22 -21.35
C VAL A 975 8.14 36.01 -19.83
N PRO A 976 8.98 36.76 -19.11
CA PRO A 976 9.17 36.59 -17.68
C PRO A 976 7.94 37.07 -16.90
N VAL A 977 7.92 36.78 -15.59
CA VAL A 977 6.85 37.27 -14.69
C VAL A 977 6.78 38.79 -14.80
N PRO A 978 5.58 39.39 -15.03
CA PRO A 978 5.43 40.83 -15.07
C PRO A 978 5.82 41.44 -13.71
N GLY A 979 6.80 42.36 -13.72
CA GLY A 979 7.21 43.08 -12.50
C GLY A 979 6.08 43.92 -11.88
N GLU A 980 5.22 44.49 -12.73
CA GLU A 980 3.96 45.13 -12.33
C GLU A 980 2.92 44.98 -13.45
N LEU A 981 1.66 44.78 -13.07
CA LEU A 981 0.49 44.82 -13.95
C LEU A 981 -0.29 46.11 -13.70
N LEU A 982 -0.29 47.04 -14.66
CA LEU A 982 -0.87 48.37 -14.49
C LEU A 982 -2.35 48.40 -14.89
N PRO A 983 -3.23 49.05 -14.10
CA PRO A 983 -4.65 49.11 -14.38
C PRO A 983 -4.99 50.02 -15.57
N ALA A 984 -6.17 49.82 -16.14
CA ALA A 984 -6.78 50.66 -17.14
C ALA A 984 -6.74 52.15 -16.71
N PRO A 985 -6.44 53.09 -17.61
CA PRO A 985 -6.38 52.94 -19.07
C PRO A 985 -5.07 52.35 -19.61
N THR A 986 -4.13 51.92 -18.76
CA THR A 986 -2.90 51.26 -19.22
C THR A 986 -3.20 49.94 -19.93
N ALA A 987 -2.40 49.65 -20.95
CA ALA A 987 -2.49 48.44 -21.74
C ALA A 987 -1.95 47.22 -20.97
N THR A 988 -2.73 46.14 -20.97
CA THR A 988 -2.23 44.78 -20.71
C THR A 988 -2.08 44.05 -22.04
N TYR A 989 -0.96 43.38 -22.25
CA TYR A 989 -0.67 42.54 -23.41
C TYR A 989 -0.65 41.09 -22.95
N PHE A 990 -1.39 40.21 -23.64
CA PHE A 990 -1.44 38.79 -23.31
C PHE A 990 -0.52 38.02 -24.24
N ASN A 991 0.35 37.21 -23.65
CA ASN A 991 1.25 36.32 -24.37
C ASN A 991 0.86 34.89 -24.00
N ALA A 992 0.63 34.02 -24.98
CA ALA A 992 0.22 32.63 -24.77
C ALA A 992 1.18 31.66 -25.47
N ALA A 993 1.44 30.49 -24.88
CA ALA A 993 2.29 29.47 -25.46
C ALA A 993 1.60 28.10 -25.44
N ALA A 994 1.70 27.40 -26.57
CA ALA A 994 1.10 26.10 -26.80
C ALA A 994 2.13 25.14 -27.42
N GLY A 995 2.11 23.89 -26.97
CA GLY A 995 2.82 22.79 -27.59
C GLY A 995 1.88 21.86 -28.35
N ASN A 996 2.41 21.08 -29.28
CA ASN A 996 1.74 19.93 -29.88
C ASN A 996 2.46 18.64 -29.46
N GLY A 997 1.90 17.90 -28.51
CA GLY A 997 2.43 16.61 -28.03
C GLY A 997 2.13 15.45 -28.99
N GLY A 998 1.22 15.67 -29.93
CA GLY A 998 0.71 14.68 -30.86
C GLY A 998 1.56 14.52 -32.12
N SER A 999 1.29 13.46 -32.88
CA SER A 999 2.15 13.05 -34.00
C SER A 999 1.82 13.65 -35.36
N LEU A 1000 0.67 14.30 -35.45
CA LEU A 1000 0.23 14.99 -36.64
C LEU A 1000 0.42 16.48 -36.42
N ALA A 1001 0.88 17.16 -37.48
CA ALA A 1001 0.99 18.62 -37.45
C ALA A 1001 -0.39 19.24 -37.29
N TYR A 1002 -0.56 20.06 -36.27
CA TYR A 1002 -1.78 20.80 -36.00
C TYR A 1002 -1.86 22.02 -36.96
N PRO A 1003 -2.99 22.25 -37.65
CA PRO A 1003 -3.17 23.41 -38.53
C PRO A 1003 -3.42 24.71 -37.75
N PRO A 1004 -3.29 25.91 -38.34
CA PRO A 1004 -3.55 27.16 -37.61
C PRO A 1004 -5.01 27.26 -37.10
N ASN A 1005 -5.21 27.45 -35.79
CA ASN A 1005 -6.53 27.60 -35.15
C ASN A 1005 -6.49 28.69 -34.03
N PRO A 1006 -7.62 29.18 -33.47
CA PRO A 1006 -7.58 30.26 -32.48
C PRO A 1006 -7.38 29.74 -31.05
N CYS A 1007 -6.37 30.28 -30.37
CA CYS A 1007 -6.25 30.26 -28.91
C CYS A 1007 -7.12 31.37 -28.32
N LEU A 1008 -8.17 31.01 -27.57
CA LEU A 1008 -9.02 32.00 -26.88
C LEU A 1008 -8.40 32.39 -25.54
N VAL A 1009 -8.29 33.69 -25.28
CA VAL A 1009 -7.91 34.23 -23.98
C VAL A 1009 -9.15 34.82 -23.31
N THR A 1010 -9.39 34.40 -22.08
CA THR A 1010 -10.48 34.88 -21.22
C THR A 1010 -9.94 35.59 -19.98
N LEU A 1011 -10.70 36.56 -19.49
CA LEU A 1011 -10.45 37.28 -18.24
C LEU A 1011 -11.72 37.24 -17.40
N ASP A 1012 -11.61 36.71 -16.18
CA ASP A 1012 -12.73 36.39 -15.28
C ASP A 1012 -13.87 35.60 -15.98
N GLY A 1013 -13.49 34.79 -16.98
CA GLY A 1013 -14.42 33.98 -17.79
C GLY A 1013 -15.09 34.68 -18.97
N ALA A 1014 -14.84 35.98 -19.18
CA ALA A 1014 -15.25 36.67 -20.40
C ALA A 1014 -14.17 36.52 -21.48
N MET A 1015 -14.56 36.11 -22.69
CA MET A 1015 -13.66 36.14 -23.84
C MET A 1015 -13.14 37.57 -24.06
N THR A 1016 -11.82 37.70 -24.05
CA THR A 1016 -11.09 38.98 -24.02
C THR A 1016 -10.30 39.19 -25.32
N LEU A 1017 -9.66 38.13 -25.81
CA LEU A 1017 -8.84 38.16 -27.03
C LEU A 1017 -8.89 36.78 -27.71
N SER A 1018 -8.63 36.75 -29.02
CA SER A 1018 -8.41 35.53 -29.79
C SER A 1018 -7.07 35.66 -30.50
N LEU A 1019 -6.14 34.77 -30.15
CA LEU A 1019 -4.80 34.71 -30.70
C LEU A 1019 -4.77 33.65 -31.81
N ALA A 1020 -4.20 33.96 -32.98
CA ALA A 1020 -4.06 32.97 -34.05
C ALA A 1020 -2.83 32.08 -33.78
N LEU A 1021 -3.04 30.81 -33.42
CA LEU A 1021 -1.97 29.82 -33.31
C LEU A 1021 -1.43 29.53 -34.72
N PRO A 1022 -0.10 29.49 -34.95
CA PRO A 1022 0.45 28.99 -36.20
C PRO A 1022 0.19 27.48 -36.32
N ALA A 1023 0.53 26.90 -37.48
CA ALA A 1023 0.65 25.45 -37.55
C ALA A 1023 1.76 24.98 -36.61
N LEU A 1024 1.55 23.88 -35.90
CA LEU A 1024 2.51 23.26 -34.98
C LEU A 1024 2.85 21.85 -35.45
N ALA A 1025 4.09 21.61 -35.84
CA ALA A 1025 4.60 20.26 -36.04
C ALA A 1025 4.64 19.47 -34.71
N THR A 1026 4.83 18.16 -34.80
CA THR A 1026 5.01 17.27 -33.64
C THR A 1026 6.18 17.72 -32.76
N GLY A 1027 5.90 17.89 -31.46
CA GLY A 1027 6.86 18.39 -30.48
C GLY A 1027 7.20 19.88 -30.63
N GLU A 1028 6.57 20.61 -31.55
CA GLU A 1028 6.78 22.04 -31.71
C GLU A 1028 6.02 22.82 -30.62
N VAL A 1029 6.62 23.95 -30.20
CA VAL A 1029 6.04 24.91 -29.25
C VAL A 1029 6.04 26.29 -29.90
N ALA A 1030 4.89 26.95 -29.93
CA ALA A 1030 4.76 28.32 -30.44
C ALA A 1030 4.43 29.30 -29.31
N GLY A 1031 5.18 30.39 -29.26
CA GLY A 1031 4.89 31.56 -28.43
C GLY A 1031 4.14 32.64 -29.19
N LEU A 1032 2.90 32.90 -28.79
CA LEU A 1032 2.02 33.96 -29.31
C LEU A 1032 2.20 35.22 -28.48
N ASN A 1033 2.70 36.28 -29.11
CA ASN A 1033 2.87 37.59 -28.48
C ASN A 1033 2.02 38.60 -29.27
N ASP A 1034 0.88 39.02 -28.72
CA ASP A 1034 0.02 40.03 -29.36
C ASP A 1034 0.29 41.43 -28.79
N ALA A 1035 0.59 42.36 -29.69
CA ALA A 1035 0.77 43.77 -29.38
C ALA A 1035 -0.56 44.53 -29.22
N THR A 1036 -1.71 43.85 -29.29
CA THR A 1036 -3.04 44.42 -29.07
C THR A 1036 -3.29 44.70 -27.58
N PRO A 1037 -3.44 45.97 -27.17
CA PRO A 1037 -3.59 46.34 -25.77
C PRO A 1037 -5.01 46.07 -25.26
N VAL A 1038 -5.13 45.30 -24.19
CA VAL A 1038 -6.38 45.06 -23.45
C VAL A 1038 -6.43 45.95 -22.19
N PRO A 1039 -7.48 46.76 -21.98
CA PRO A 1039 -7.68 47.49 -20.73
C PRO A 1039 -8.22 46.55 -19.63
N VAL A 1040 -7.46 46.33 -18.57
CA VAL A 1040 -7.84 45.50 -17.42
C VAL A 1040 -8.01 46.36 -16.17
N ALA A 1041 -9.02 46.11 -15.35
CA ALA A 1041 -9.23 46.86 -14.11
C ALA A 1041 -8.11 46.57 -13.07
N GLY A 1042 -7.95 47.45 -12.08
CA GLY A 1042 -7.06 47.18 -10.94
C GLY A 1042 -7.73 46.19 -9.98
N GLY A 1043 -6.98 45.19 -9.52
CA GLY A 1043 -7.49 44.11 -8.68
C GLY A 1043 -6.91 42.74 -9.06
N ARG A 1044 -7.40 41.69 -8.39
CA ARG A 1044 -7.06 40.30 -8.70
C ARG A 1044 -8.06 39.74 -9.70
N HIS A 1045 -7.58 39.33 -10.87
CA HIS A 1045 -8.39 38.73 -11.93
C HIS A 1045 -7.86 37.34 -12.28
N THR A 1046 -8.69 36.51 -12.91
CA THR A 1046 -8.28 35.19 -13.43
C THR A 1046 -8.09 35.32 -14.94
N ALA A 1047 -6.87 35.10 -15.43
CA ALA A 1047 -6.59 35.01 -16.86
C ALA A 1047 -6.45 33.53 -17.25
N ALA A 1048 -7.15 33.12 -18.30
CA ALA A 1048 -7.12 31.73 -18.79
C ALA A 1048 -7.05 31.68 -20.31
N MET A 1049 -6.42 30.63 -20.84
CA MET A 1049 -6.38 30.30 -22.27
C MET A 1049 -7.10 28.98 -22.53
N VAL A 1050 -7.70 28.87 -23.71
CA VAL A 1050 -8.29 27.64 -24.25
C VAL A 1050 -7.81 27.48 -25.70
N LEU A 1051 -7.09 26.40 -25.94
CA LEU A 1051 -6.67 25.91 -27.25
C LEU A 1051 -7.83 25.07 -27.85
N ASP A 1052 -7.84 24.92 -29.18
CA ASP A 1052 -8.95 24.33 -29.97
C ASP A 1052 -10.36 24.63 -29.42
N ALA A 1053 -10.63 25.89 -29.08
CA ALA A 1053 -11.81 26.23 -28.28
C ALA A 1053 -13.16 26.03 -29.01
N ASP A 1054 -13.13 25.71 -30.30
CA ASP A 1054 -14.27 25.32 -31.12
C ASP A 1054 -14.42 23.80 -31.32
N GLY A 1055 -13.47 22.97 -30.86
CA GLY A 1055 -13.52 21.51 -30.95
C GLY A 1055 -13.53 20.99 -32.38
N LEU A 1056 -12.86 21.72 -33.30
CA LEU A 1056 -12.90 21.43 -34.74
C LEU A 1056 -11.81 20.46 -35.19
N MET A 1057 -10.69 20.40 -34.48
CA MET A 1057 -9.63 19.43 -34.72
C MET A 1057 -9.72 18.31 -33.68
N PRO A 1058 -9.96 17.05 -34.08
CA PRO A 1058 -9.88 15.94 -33.15
C PRO A 1058 -8.45 15.78 -32.64
N GLU A 1059 -8.26 15.90 -31.33
CA GLU A 1059 -6.98 15.72 -30.66
C GLU A 1059 -6.93 14.40 -29.87
N GLU A 1060 -5.75 14.02 -29.37
CA GLU A 1060 -5.59 12.77 -28.62
C GLU A 1060 -6.07 12.90 -27.16
N ASP A 1061 -6.02 14.10 -26.58
CA ASP A 1061 -6.67 14.46 -25.31
C ASP A 1061 -7.25 15.89 -25.33
N ASP A 1062 -8.47 16.05 -25.84
CA ASP A 1062 -9.20 17.33 -25.81
C ASP A 1062 -9.25 17.97 -24.39
N ALA A 1063 -9.14 17.19 -23.31
CA ALA A 1063 -9.32 17.67 -21.94
C ALA A 1063 -8.14 18.49 -21.39
N ASN A 1064 -6.96 18.44 -22.02
CA ASN A 1064 -5.76 19.16 -21.58
C ASN A 1064 -5.64 20.59 -22.16
N ASN A 1065 -6.51 20.95 -23.11
CA ASN A 1065 -6.47 22.19 -23.91
C ASN A 1065 -6.64 23.52 -23.15
N ALA A 1066 -6.89 23.50 -21.83
CA ALA A 1066 -7.22 24.69 -21.04
C ALA A 1066 -6.27 24.93 -19.86
N TRP A 1067 -5.88 26.20 -19.66
CA TRP A 1067 -5.05 26.61 -18.52
C TRP A 1067 -5.48 27.98 -17.99
N GLY A 1068 -5.34 28.24 -16.69
CA GLY A 1068 -5.56 29.58 -16.13
C GLY A 1068 -4.91 29.80 -14.76
N ALA A 1069 -4.64 31.07 -14.45
CA ALA A 1069 -4.08 31.50 -13.18
C ALA A 1069 -4.63 32.85 -12.72
N GLN A 1070 -4.44 33.16 -11.44
CA GLN A 1070 -4.76 34.46 -10.87
C GLN A 1070 -3.58 35.42 -10.98
N TRP A 1071 -3.87 36.63 -11.43
CA TRP A 1071 -2.91 37.71 -11.60
C TRP A 1071 -3.44 38.97 -10.90
N VAL A 1072 -2.56 39.86 -10.45
CA VAL A 1072 -2.93 41.05 -9.68
C VAL A 1072 -2.46 42.30 -10.40
N TRP A 1073 -3.41 43.11 -10.86
CA TRP A 1073 -3.19 44.44 -11.37
C TRP A 1073 -3.20 45.43 -10.21
N SER A 1074 -2.22 46.35 -10.20
CA SER A 1074 -2.12 47.42 -9.22
C SER A 1074 -3.44 48.20 -9.14
N PRO A 1075 -3.87 48.64 -7.94
CA PRO A 1075 -5.05 49.48 -7.81
C PRO A 1075 -4.84 50.81 -8.57
N PRO A 1076 -5.89 51.40 -9.16
CA PRO A 1076 -5.79 52.71 -9.79
C PRO A 1076 -5.31 53.76 -8.78
N VAL A 1077 -4.44 54.67 -9.20
CA VAL A 1077 -3.89 55.72 -8.32
C VAL A 1077 -5.03 56.63 -7.83
N VAL A 1078 -5.40 56.46 -6.56
CA VAL A 1078 -6.43 57.28 -5.91
C VAL A 1078 -5.78 58.53 -5.33
N GLY A 1079 -6.27 59.71 -5.74
CA GLY A 1079 -5.79 60.98 -5.18
C GLY A 1079 -6.06 61.09 -3.67
N ALA A 1080 -5.19 61.78 -2.93
CA ALA A 1080 -5.31 61.91 -1.48
C ALA A 1080 -6.70 62.47 -1.07
N GLY A 1081 -7.44 61.70 -0.26
CA GLY A 1081 -8.79 62.03 0.19
C GLY A 1081 -9.93 61.55 -0.72
N ALA A 1082 -9.64 60.97 -1.89
CA ALA A 1082 -10.62 60.24 -2.68
C ALA A 1082 -10.68 58.76 -2.24
N SER A 1083 -11.81 58.10 -2.53
CA SER A 1083 -11.97 56.66 -2.40
C SER A 1083 -12.45 56.07 -3.73
N ALA A 1084 -11.91 54.91 -4.09
CA ALA A 1084 -12.37 54.12 -5.23
C ALA A 1084 -12.95 52.81 -4.70
N VAL A 1085 -14.16 52.47 -5.15
CA VAL A 1085 -14.81 51.18 -4.85
C VAL A 1085 -14.90 50.41 -6.15
N ALA A 1086 -14.10 49.36 -6.27
CA ALA A 1086 -14.24 48.37 -7.35
C ALA A 1086 -15.23 47.29 -6.91
N ALA A 1087 -15.95 46.70 -7.87
CA ALA A 1087 -16.67 45.46 -7.61
C ALA A 1087 -15.64 44.34 -7.30
N PRO A 1088 -15.91 43.44 -6.34
CA PRO A 1088 -15.07 42.26 -6.16
C PRO A 1088 -15.08 41.41 -7.45
N PRO A 1089 -13.98 40.70 -7.77
CA PRO A 1089 -13.92 39.87 -8.96
C PRO A 1089 -15.03 38.81 -8.97
N PRO A 1090 -15.56 38.42 -10.15
CA PRO A 1090 -16.67 37.48 -10.24
C PRO A 1090 -16.37 36.13 -9.58
N ALA A 1091 -17.08 35.81 -8.50
CA ALA A 1091 -16.86 34.57 -7.73
C ALA A 1091 -17.18 33.25 -8.46
N ARG A 1092 -17.66 33.31 -9.72
CA ARG A 1092 -18.23 32.14 -10.42
C ARG A 1092 -17.21 31.18 -11.00
N TRP A 1093 -16.08 31.67 -11.52
CA TRP A 1093 -15.21 30.80 -12.34
C TRP A 1093 -14.44 29.74 -11.57
N TRP A 1094 -14.09 29.98 -10.30
CA TRP A 1094 -13.47 28.94 -9.46
C TRP A 1094 -14.37 27.70 -9.30
N LEU A 1095 -15.68 27.89 -9.23
CA LEU A 1095 -16.67 26.82 -9.08
C LEU A 1095 -17.00 26.10 -10.40
N GLU A 1096 -16.80 26.73 -11.56
CA GLU A 1096 -16.97 26.06 -12.86
C GLU A 1096 -15.68 25.35 -13.32
N CYS A 1097 -14.49 25.90 -13.06
CA CYS A 1097 -13.22 25.18 -13.22
C CYS A 1097 -13.17 23.93 -12.34
N ALA A 1098 -13.56 24.02 -11.06
CA ALA A 1098 -13.56 22.86 -10.16
C ALA A 1098 -14.62 21.79 -10.48
N ARG A 1099 -15.59 22.07 -11.37
CA ARG A 1099 -16.69 21.15 -11.75
C ARG A 1099 -16.53 20.51 -13.11
N ARG A 1100 -15.59 20.96 -13.94
CA ARG A 1100 -15.26 20.35 -15.23
C ARG A 1100 -13.94 19.60 -15.07
N SER A 1101 -13.86 18.38 -15.59
CA SER A 1101 -12.68 17.48 -15.52
C SER A 1101 -11.38 18.05 -16.10
N TRP A 1102 -11.45 19.15 -16.84
CA TRP A 1102 -10.45 19.76 -17.71
C TRP A 1102 -9.37 20.56 -16.96
N CYS A 1103 -9.42 20.59 -15.61
CA CYS A 1103 -8.43 21.28 -14.77
C CYS A 1103 -7.50 20.32 -14.00
N ARG A 1104 -7.49 19.01 -14.33
CA ARG A 1104 -6.55 18.02 -13.78
C ARG A 1104 -5.27 17.84 -14.62
N GLY A 1105 -4.81 18.89 -15.29
CA GLY A 1105 -3.48 18.88 -15.92
C GLY A 1105 -2.38 18.79 -14.86
N THR A 1106 -1.34 18.00 -15.12
CA THR A 1106 -0.24 17.62 -14.21
C THR A 1106 0.76 18.75 -13.89
N GLY A 1107 0.34 20.01 -13.97
CA GLY A 1107 1.15 21.15 -13.55
C GLY A 1107 1.31 21.22 -12.02
N PRO A 1108 2.45 21.73 -11.50
CA PRO A 1108 2.70 21.80 -10.06
C PRO A 1108 1.62 22.63 -9.36
N GLN A 1109 0.96 22.05 -8.37
CA GLN A 1109 -0.04 22.76 -7.57
C GLN A 1109 0.64 23.88 -6.77
N LEU A 1110 0.24 25.13 -7.00
CA LEU A 1110 0.63 26.22 -6.12
C LEU A 1110 -0.02 26.04 -4.74
N PRO A 1111 0.74 26.18 -3.64
CA PRO A 1111 0.27 25.87 -2.29
C PRO A 1111 -0.92 26.76 -1.89
N ARG A 1112 -1.94 26.14 -1.30
CA ARG A 1112 -3.13 26.82 -0.78
C ARG A 1112 -2.77 27.68 0.44
N LEU A 1113 -2.42 28.94 0.21
CA LEU A 1113 -2.22 29.91 1.30
C LEU A 1113 -3.53 30.14 2.08
N PRO A 1114 -3.52 30.05 3.42
CA PRO A 1114 -4.72 30.24 4.23
C PRO A 1114 -5.17 31.70 4.23
N LEU A 1115 -6.44 31.92 3.87
CA LEU A 1115 -7.12 33.22 3.95
C LEU A 1115 -7.30 33.65 5.41
N ARG A 1116 -6.36 34.44 5.95
CA ARG A 1116 -6.65 35.30 7.10
C ARG A 1116 -7.38 36.56 6.63
N ARG A 1117 -8.46 36.92 7.33
CA ARG A 1117 -9.19 38.18 7.20
C ARG A 1117 -8.44 39.34 7.86
#